data_AF-A0A023FMI5-F1
#
_entry.id   AF-A0A023FMI5-F1
#
_cell.length_a   1.000
_cell.length_b   1.000
_cell.length_c   1.000
_cell.angle_alpha   90.00
_cell.angle_beta   90.00
_cell.angle_gamma   90.00
#
_symmetry.space_group_name_H-M   'P 1'
#
loop_
_entity.id
_entity.type
_entity.pdbx_description
1 polymer ?
#
loop_
_entity_poly.entity_id
_entity_poly.type
_entity_poly.pdbx_seq_one_letter_code
_entity_poly.pdbx_strand_id
1 'polypeptide(L)'
;MRVLGLLLLAVAASGFEVGKEYVYKYKGTMHVFSPETHEQSAGMALQSKVIVQPKPDHTHFKIVNFESDTFHEDHIDIEHHEFHYKSNEHLVGALEHPFAAKFDEGKIEEFEIGKSEANWVKNLKKGVLSLFQLDLVKGRHEHHDDKEYHVKEDSLHGQCDTLYIVHEEEHNHIEVTKVKNHEKCEHGHYSFFGQERGDLCDKCQDHVSHPRFATSEVYYELEGTAQHYVIHHAWAEASHLFKPHGDAKVIHIAINRTLDLEEEHDATVETTLPEDAEKDHSLAQGYVVSDDLKDVEELKHPNPVFTEYGVHTNKEKFAEAMKKLAELEFTDDDIADIERKTSGATLFLTLVSSSSSFSYDDINDLYQHHVLTAPEPIKGSMGHLFLDLLAATGMNPHILFGLNLIKNKDVSESDADRFYTKIQLHLKEVSDAIIHAISDSCKSEAVKPHHEVWSTCKLTASAIAGGKACKGAKNDHDEDHGSCRPEIVAHLFNYSVTPSDTEHDKDYEITTYLRAAGNLATRKSIHYLERFICPKSHASEHHRMSALWALKQASKFHPELARSIALPVFHNESEPSEIRIAALLVVLFSNPDLYVLRHIALEIITEPSDQVVAFVTSAFRSVAKSKYPCHRELAHHMRYVLPVWDHVPRLKKPVDKSSSHLEISSSYYPKYDFGSMTSSELIRSRDSYMPRNMYIMLRDYRAGRSYDTLTLSFESWGLDRLFNELVGPEPGSSKDIWNFFGRRRFPREASAKELKEIETALPIADREYDPMYARLTLSMFGKTVDSWDIGDTIVELLKELAEEKDHPEKAAKKLLGEGHDHKKHYYM
;
A
#
# COMPACT_ATOMS: atom_id res chain seq x y z
N MET A 1 26.15 43.35 -63.69
CA MET A 1 26.20 41.95 -63.22
C MET A 1 25.47 41.92 -61.89
N ARG A 2 24.30 41.26 -61.86
CA ARG A 2 23.43 41.13 -60.68
C ARG A 2 23.66 39.75 -60.06
N VAL A 3 23.81 39.76 -58.75
CA VAL A 3 23.80 38.62 -57.83
C VAL A 3 22.33 38.25 -57.59
N LEU A 4 21.99 36.97 -57.71
CA LEU A 4 20.75 36.40 -57.16
C LEU A 4 21.18 35.39 -56.10
N GLY A 5 20.86 35.67 -54.84
CA GLY A 5 21.01 34.72 -53.74
C GLY A 5 19.79 33.80 -53.70
N LEU A 6 20.04 32.49 -53.67
CA LEU A 6 19.04 31.48 -53.33
C LEU A 6 18.78 31.54 -51.82
N LEU A 7 17.55 31.88 -51.44
CA LEU A 7 16.98 31.57 -50.12
C LEU A 7 16.49 30.13 -50.17
N LEU A 8 17.17 29.24 -49.44
CA LEU A 8 16.67 27.92 -49.08
C LEU A 8 15.55 28.10 -48.06
N LEU A 9 14.29 27.97 -48.50
CA LEU A 9 13.16 27.73 -47.61
C LEU A 9 13.33 26.31 -47.06
N ALA A 10 13.61 26.21 -45.75
CA ALA A 10 13.44 24.96 -45.04
C ALA A 10 11.95 24.58 -45.14
N VAL A 11 11.69 23.43 -45.75
CA VAL A 11 10.33 22.89 -45.94
C VAL A 11 9.91 22.33 -44.58
N ALA A 12 9.29 23.17 -43.75
CA ALA A 12 8.60 22.71 -42.55
C ALA A 12 7.34 21.98 -43.03
N ALA A 13 7.26 20.66 -42.81
CA ALA A 13 6.07 19.93 -43.20
C ALA A 13 4.92 20.24 -42.22
N SER A 14 4.19 21.29 -42.56
CA SER A 14 2.88 21.69 -42.05
C SER A 14 2.30 22.68 -43.08
N GLY A 15 1.02 22.56 -43.45
CA GLY A 15 0.35 23.41 -44.44
C GLY A 15 0.01 24.81 -43.92
N PHE A 16 0.44 25.12 -42.70
CA PHE A 16 0.26 26.40 -42.05
C PHE A 16 1.19 27.46 -42.64
N GLU A 17 0.62 28.52 -43.21
CA GLU A 17 1.39 29.56 -43.90
C GLU A 17 1.86 30.67 -42.95
N VAL A 18 3.13 31.07 -43.09
CA VAL A 18 3.69 32.19 -42.32
C VAL A 18 2.97 33.49 -42.69
N GLY A 19 2.47 34.20 -41.67
CA GLY A 19 1.70 35.43 -41.83
C GLY A 19 0.18 35.21 -41.91
N LYS A 20 -0.29 33.97 -41.87
CA LYS A 20 -1.70 33.62 -41.65
C LYS A 20 -2.01 33.43 -40.17
N GLU A 21 -3.30 33.50 -39.86
CA GLU A 21 -3.89 33.15 -38.58
C GLU A 21 -5.02 32.15 -38.83
N TYR A 22 -4.99 31.06 -38.07
CA TYR A 22 -6.00 30.00 -38.11
C TYR A 22 -6.71 29.96 -36.77
N VAL A 23 -8.03 30.08 -36.79
CA VAL A 23 -8.86 30.11 -35.58
C VAL A 23 -9.65 28.82 -35.51
N TYR A 24 -9.35 28.03 -34.48
CA TYR A 24 -10.03 26.77 -34.22
C TYR A 24 -11.04 26.92 -33.09
N LYS A 25 -12.21 26.32 -33.25
CA LYS A 25 -13.10 26.02 -32.13
C LYS A 25 -12.60 24.76 -31.43
N TYR A 26 -12.40 24.85 -30.13
CA TYR A 26 -12.01 23.71 -29.31
C TYR A 26 -13.10 23.43 -28.29
N LYS A 27 -13.66 22.22 -28.30
CA LYS A 27 -14.65 21.77 -27.33
C LYS A 27 -14.16 20.49 -26.66
N GLY A 28 -14.57 20.29 -25.41
CA GLY A 28 -14.26 19.06 -24.69
C GLY A 28 -15.31 18.71 -23.67
N THR A 29 -15.52 17.42 -23.43
CA THR A 29 -16.32 16.89 -22.33
C THR A 29 -15.51 15.83 -21.60
N MET A 30 -15.59 15.84 -20.27
CA MET A 30 -15.10 14.78 -19.39
C MET A 30 -16.29 14.26 -18.59
N HIS A 31 -16.58 12.97 -18.74
CA HIS A 31 -17.74 12.32 -18.13
C HIS A 31 -17.29 11.12 -17.29
N VAL A 32 -17.56 11.20 -15.99
CA VAL A 32 -17.32 10.12 -15.04
C VAL A 32 -18.65 9.44 -14.73
N PHE A 33 -18.73 8.14 -14.99
CA PHE A 33 -19.94 7.36 -14.76
C PHE A 33 -19.64 5.92 -14.40
N SER A 34 -20.62 5.22 -13.82
CA SER A 34 -20.54 3.80 -13.51
C SER A 34 -21.73 3.09 -14.15
N PRO A 35 -21.51 2.17 -15.11
CA PRO A 35 -22.60 1.43 -15.78
C PRO A 35 -23.49 0.65 -14.81
N GLU A 36 -22.94 0.20 -13.68
CA GLU A 36 -23.65 -0.60 -12.66
C GLU A 36 -24.49 0.27 -11.70
N THR A 37 -24.21 1.58 -11.63
CA THR A 37 -24.90 2.53 -10.75
C THR A 37 -25.33 3.75 -11.56
N HIS A 38 -26.49 3.63 -12.21
CA HIS A 38 -27.05 4.63 -13.12
C HIS A 38 -27.38 6.00 -12.49
N GLU A 39 -27.18 6.21 -11.19
CA GLU A 39 -27.51 7.45 -10.45
C GLU A 39 -26.27 8.28 -10.10
N GLN A 40 -25.10 7.98 -10.70
CA GLN A 40 -23.84 8.66 -10.36
C GLN A 40 -23.07 9.06 -11.62
N SER A 41 -23.61 10.08 -12.30
CA SER A 41 -22.93 10.74 -13.41
C SER A 41 -22.47 12.15 -13.00
N ALA A 42 -21.22 12.47 -13.31
CA ALA A 42 -20.66 13.78 -13.06
C ALA A 42 -19.59 14.10 -14.11
N GLY A 43 -19.32 15.38 -14.31
CA GLY A 43 -18.32 15.78 -15.27
C GLY A 43 -18.20 17.26 -15.48
N MET A 44 -17.48 17.61 -16.54
CA MET A 44 -17.34 18.98 -17.00
C MET A 44 -17.36 19.03 -18.52
N ALA A 45 -17.84 20.15 -19.05
CA ALA A 45 -17.70 20.52 -20.45
C ALA A 45 -16.88 21.81 -20.52
N LEU A 46 -16.06 21.94 -21.55
CA LEU A 46 -15.30 23.15 -21.86
C LEU A 46 -15.50 23.55 -23.31
N GLN A 47 -15.37 24.85 -23.56
CA GLN A 47 -15.26 25.41 -24.89
C GLN A 47 -14.27 26.57 -24.88
N SER A 48 -13.53 26.72 -25.97
CA SER A 48 -12.62 27.84 -26.19
C SER A 48 -12.35 28.02 -27.69
N LYS A 49 -11.59 29.06 -28.04
CA LYS A 49 -10.93 29.13 -29.34
C LYS A 49 -9.42 28.94 -29.18
N VAL A 50 -8.80 28.28 -30.14
CA VAL A 50 -7.34 28.13 -30.25
C VAL A 50 -6.89 28.87 -31.49
N ILE A 51 -6.13 29.94 -31.29
CA ILE A 51 -5.52 30.74 -32.36
C ILE A 51 -4.15 30.14 -32.65
N VAL A 52 -3.88 29.85 -33.92
CA VAL A 52 -2.61 29.31 -34.42
C VAL A 52 -2.01 30.30 -35.41
N GLN A 53 -0.80 30.79 -35.11
CA GLN A 53 -0.07 31.77 -35.91
C GLN A 53 1.33 31.26 -36.25
N PRO A 54 1.55 30.80 -37.49
CA PRO A 54 2.85 30.31 -37.93
C PRO A 54 3.83 31.46 -38.12
N LYS A 55 5.02 31.34 -37.54
CA LYS A 55 6.14 32.27 -37.73
C LYS A 55 7.37 31.53 -38.28
N PRO A 56 8.41 32.25 -38.78
CA PRO A 56 9.60 31.61 -39.34
C PRO A 56 10.33 30.66 -38.38
N ASP A 57 10.28 30.94 -37.08
CA ASP A 57 11.03 30.20 -36.07
C ASP A 57 10.17 29.13 -35.40
N HIS A 58 8.95 29.50 -34.97
CA HIS A 58 8.00 28.64 -34.27
C HIS A 58 6.56 28.95 -34.67
N THR A 59 5.66 27.99 -34.49
CA THR A 59 4.21 28.23 -34.56
C THR A 59 3.71 28.64 -33.19
N HIS A 60 3.08 29.83 -33.11
CA HIS A 60 2.50 30.35 -31.88
C HIS A 60 1.05 29.88 -31.73
N PHE A 61 0.67 29.58 -30.50
CA PHE A 61 -0.65 29.14 -30.10
C PHE A 61 -1.17 30.06 -29.00
N LYS A 62 -2.47 30.34 -29.01
CA LYS A 62 -3.14 31.07 -27.95
C LYS A 62 -4.54 30.53 -27.72
N ILE A 63 -4.83 30.15 -26.48
CA ILE A 63 -6.20 29.78 -26.07
C ILE A 63 -6.92 31.07 -25.67
N VAL A 64 -8.12 31.29 -26.18
CA VAL A 64 -8.94 32.48 -25.85
C VAL A 64 -10.39 32.08 -25.60
N ASN A 65 -11.11 32.91 -24.85
CA ASN A 65 -12.52 32.71 -24.53
C ASN A 65 -12.77 31.33 -23.88
N PHE A 66 -11.93 30.94 -22.94
CA PHE A 66 -12.09 29.67 -22.23
C PHE A 66 -13.27 29.75 -21.27
N GLU A 67 -14.25 28.90 -21.49
CA GLU A 67 -15.45 28.77 -20.68
C GLU A 67 -15.70 27.30 -20.35
N SER A 68 -16.28 27.05 -19.19
CA SER A 68 -16.60 25.69 -18.75
C SER A 68 -17.94 25.64 -18.05
N ASP A 69 -18.52 24.44 -18.01
CA ASP A 69 -19.66 24.09 -17.17
C ASP A 69 -19.40 22.76 -16.47
N THR A 70 -19.99 22.57 -15.29
CA THR A 70 -19.88 21.33 -14.50
C THR A 70 -21.26 20.77 -14.24
N PHE A 71 -21.42 19.46 -14.39
CA PHE A 71 -22.71 18.80 -14.19
C PHE A 71 -22.60 17.65 -13.19
N HIS A 72 -23.69 17.41 -12.47
CA HIS A 72 -23.89 16.24 -11.63
C HIS A 72 -25.36 15.86 -11.68
N GLU A 73 -25.66 14.77 -12.38
CA GLU A 73 -27.01 14.31 -12.67
C GLU A 73 -27.07 12.79 -12.55
N ASP A 74 -28.26 12.23 -12.35
CA ASP A 74 -28.44 10.79 -12.33
C ASP A 74 -28.13 10.21 -13.72
N HIS A 75 -28.80 10.73 -14.76
CA HIS A 75 -28.59 10.36 -16.14
C HIS A 75 -28.46 11.60 -17.02
N ILE A 76 -27.42 11.63 -17.85
CA ILE A 76 -27.16 12.70 -18.80
C ILE A 76 -26.85 12.09 -20.17
N ASP A 77 -27.49 12.63 -21.20
CA ASP A 77 -27.12 12.39 -22.59
C ASP A 77 -26.19 13.52 -23.03
N ILE A 78 -24.88 13.25 -23.00
CA ILE A 78 -23.84 14.26 -23.26
C ILE A 78 -23.98 14.87 -24.66
N GLU A 79 -24.46 14.12 -25.65
CA GLU A 79 -24.55 14.58 -27.03
C GLU A 79 -25.63 15.67 -27.20
N HIS A 80 -26.72 15.56 -26.45
CA HIS A 80 -27.88 16.46 -26.54
C HIS A 80 -28.02 17.42 -25.36
N HIS A 81 -27.13 17.36 -24.37
CA HIS A 81 -27.20 18.21 -23.19
C HIS A 81 -26.81 19.65 -23.50
N GLU A 82 -27.59 20.60 -22.97
CA GLU A 82 -27.32 22.03 -23.12
C GLU A 82 -26.46 22.53 -21.95
N PHE A 83 -25.15 22.67 -22.18
CA PHE A 83 -24.23 23.17 -21.17
C PHE A 83 -24.31 24.70 -21.00
N HIS A 84 -24.29 25.15 -19.76
CA HIS A 84 -24.30 26.56 -19.37
C HIS A 84 -22.88 27.09 -19.13
N TYR A 85 -22.12 27.24 -20.21
CA TYR A 85 -20.74 27.70 -20.16
C TYR A 85 -20.58 29.06 -19.47
N LYS A 86 -19.60 29.14 -18.56
CA LYS A 86 -19.21 30.38 -17.90
C LYS A 86 -17.70 30.49 -17.87
N SER A 87 -17.22 31.71 -18.07
CA SER A 87 -15.84 32.07 -17.75
C SER A 87 -15.67 32.24 -16.24
N ASN A 88 -14.48 31.94 -15.73
CA ASN A 88 -14.11 32.11 -14.34
C ASN A 88 -12.72 32.77 -14.28
N GLU A 89 -12.54 33.77 -13.43
CA GLU A 89 -11.24 34.44 -13.22
C GLU A 89 -10.12 33.48 -12.78
N HIS A 90 -10.45 32.33 -12.20
CA HIS A 90 -9.48 31.27 -11.89
C HIS A 90 -9.08 30.40 -13.09
N LEU A 91 -9.89 30.39 -14.14
CA LEU A 91 -9.64 29.64 -15.38
C LEU A 91 -8.98 30.51 -16.45
N VAL A 92 -9.27 31.81 -16.43
CA VAL A 92 -8.75 32.82 -17.36
C VAL A 92 -7.53 33.53 -16.76
N GLY A 93 -6.55 33.88 -17.58
CA GLY A 93 -5.27 34.45 -17.12
C GLY A 93 -4.09 33.74 -17.77
N ALA A 94 -3.32 32.97 -16.98
CA ALA A 94 -2.15 32.24 -17.46
C ALA A 94 -2.45 31.25 -18.61
N LEU A 95 -3.68 30.73 -18.68
CA LEU A 95 -4.12 29.88 -19.77
C LEU A 95 -4.15 30.61 -21.12
N GLU A 96 -4.46 31.91 -21.12
CA GLU A 96 -4.51 32.74 -22.33
C GLU A 96 -3.14 33.30 -22.73
N HIS A 97 -2.12 33.10 -21.90
CA HIS A 97 -0.75 33.42 -22.28
C HIS A 97 -0.34 32.56 -23.48
N PRO A 98 0.21 33.17 -24.54
CA PRO A 98 0.67 32.43 -25.70
C PRO A 98 1.77 31.42 -25.38
N PHE A 99 1.83 30.36 -26.18
CA PHE A 99 2.86 29.34 -26.16
C PHE A 99 3.26 29.01 -27.60
N ALA A 100 4.38 28.36 -27.81
CA ALA A 100 4.84 28.05 -29.16
C ALA A 100 5.37 26.63 -29.27
N ALA A 101 5.37 26.07 -30.48
CA ALA A 101 6.01 24.81 -30.80
C ALA A 101 6.73 24.88 -32.14
N LYS A 102 7.86 24.18 -32.22
CA LYS A 102 8.63 23.96 -33.43
C LYS A 102 8.35 22.56 -33.96
N PHE A 103 7.94 22.50 -35.22
CA PHE A 103 7.60 21.26 -35.90
C PHE A 103 8.68 20.92 -36.93
N ASP A 104 9.04 19.64 -36.99
CA ASP A 104 9.89 19.06 -38.04
C ASP A 104 9.15 17.88 -38.67
N GLU A 105 8.57 18.14 -39.84
CA GLU A 105 7.68 17.24 -40.57
C GLU A 105 6.52 16.69 -39.73
N GLY A 106 5.75 17.61 -39.13
CA GLY A 106 4.58 17.29 -38.30
C GLY A 106 4.90 16.78 -36.89
N LYS A 107 6.16 16.47 -36.58
CA LYS A 107 6.63 16.09 -35.23
C LYS A 107 7.08 17.30 -34.43
N ILE A 108 6.72 17.40 -33.15
CA ILE A 108 7.21 18.47 -32.28
C ILE A 108 8.65 18.14 -31.85
N GLU A 109 9.58 19.06 -32.09
CA GLU A 109 10.97 18.96 -31.62
C GLU A 109 11.18 19.72 -30.31
N GLU A 110 10.47 20.84 -30.14
CA GLU A 110 10.63 21.79 -29.06
C GLU A 110 9.33 22.57 -28.89
N PHE A 111 8.99 22.93 -27.66
CA PHE A 111 7.92 23.89 -27.38
C PHE A 111 8.34 24.84 -26.26
N GLU A 112 7.66 25.99 -26.20
CA GLU A 112 7.94 27.08 -25.28
C GLU A 112 6.66 27.46 -24.52
N ILE A 113 6.67 27.33 -23.20
CA ILE A 113 5.56 27.70 -22.29
C ILE A 113 6.13 28.53 -21.13
N GLY A 114 5.35 29.47 -20.60
CA GLY A 114 5.73 30.30 -19.45
C GLY A 114 6.11 29.47 -18.22
N LYS A 115 7.31 29.70 -17.68
CA LYS A 115 7.85 28.95 -16.54
C LYS A 115 7.01 29.13 -15.27
N SER A 116 6.52 30.35 -15.04
CA SER A 116 5.72 30.73 -13.87
C SER A 116 4.28 30.21 -13.91
N GLU A 117 3.86 29.57 -15.01
CA GLU A 117 2.52 29.02 -15.13
C GLU A 117 2.33 27.76 -14.26
N ALA A 118 1.13 27.64 -13.68
CA ALA A 118 0.74 26.48 -12.89
C ALA A 118 0.80 25.18 -13.70
N ASN A 119 1.10 24.05 -13.05
CA ASN A 119 1.32 22.78 -13.75
C ASN A 119 0.10 22.31 -14.55
N TRP A 120 -1.12 22.53 -14.05
CA TRP A 120 -2.34 22.16 -14.78
C TRP A 120 -2.50 22.95 -16.09
N VAL A 121 -2.09 24.23 -16.11
CA VAL A 121 -2.11 25.07 -17.32
C VAL A 121 -1.13 24.53 -18.36
N LYS A 122 0.10 24.24 -17.91
CA LYS A 122 1.14 23.66 -18.78
C LYS A 122 0.69 22.32 -19.37
N ASN A 123 0.11 21.44 -18.55
CA ASN A 123 -0.41 20.15 -19.02
C ASN A 123 -1.57 20.30 -20.02
N LEU A 124 -2.47 21.28 -19.82
CA LEU A 124 -3.54 21.57 -20.77
C LEU A 124 -2.97 22.08 -22.11
N LYS A 125 -1.98 22.99 -22.08
CA LYS A 125 -1.28 23.48 -23.29
C LYS A 125 -0.54 22.35 -24.01
N LYS A 126 0.18 21.47 -23.29
CA LYS A 126 0.78 20.24 -23.86
C LYS A 126 -0.28 19.34 -24.51
N GLY A 127 -1.47 19.25 -23.89
CA GLY A 127 -2.60 18.50 -24.43
C GLY A 127 -3.11 19.07 -25.76
N VAL A 128 -3.18 20.40 -25.88
CA VAL A 128 -3.51 21.07 -27.15
C VAL A 128 -2.41 20.83 -28.19
N LEU A 129 -1.13 21.05 -27.85
CA LEU A 129 0.00 20.80 -28.76
C LEU A 129 0.01 19.36 -29.30
N SER A 130 -0.33 18.38 -28.47
CA SER A 130 -0.35 16.97 -28.87
C SER A 130 -1.35 16.66 -29.99
N LEU A 131 -2.40 17.47 -30.16
CA LEU A 131 -3.36 17.33 -31.27
C LEU A 131 -2.75 17.74 -32.60
N PHE A 132 -1.81 18.70 -32.60
CA PHE A 132 -1.14 19.21 -33.80
C PHE A 132 0.08 18.37 -34.21
N GLN A 133 0.45 17.35 -33.44
CA GLN A 133 1.56 16.45 -33.75
C GLN A 133 1.09 15.24 -34.57
N LEU A 134 1.48 15.19 -35.85
CA LEU A 134 1.15 14.12 -36.79
C LEU A 134 2.40 13.69 -37.57
N ASP A 135 2.83 12.44 -37.38
CA ASP A 135 4.01 11.90 -38.06
C ASP A 135 3.63 11.16 -39.35
N LEU A 136 3.17 11.90 -40.35
CA LEU A 136 2.68 11.35 -41.63
C LEU A 136 3.81 11.07 -42.65
N VAL A 137 4.97 11.69 -42.47
CA VAL A 137 6.10 11.64 -43.40
C VAL A 137 7.18 10.68 -42.88
N LYS A 138 7.75 10.96 -41.71
CA LYS A 138 8.85 10.15 -41.16
C LYS A 138 8.34 8.78 -40.68
N GLY A 139 7.11 8.73 -40.19
CA GLY A 139 6.47 7.47 -39.81
C GLY A 139 6.37 6.47 -40.96
N ARG A 140 6.28 6.95 -42.20
CA ARG A 140 6.20 6.15 -43.43
C ARG A 140 7.49 6.17 -44.26
N HIS A 141 8.63 6.53 -43.68
CA HIS A 141 9.89 6.73 -44.44
C HIS A 141 10.38 5.47 -45.18
N GLU A 142 10.10 4.26 -44.66
CA GLU A 142 10.47 3.01 -45.33
C GLU A 142 9.46 2.61 -46.42
N HIS A 143 8.18 2.91 -46.19
CA HIS A 143 7.04 2.50 -47.02
C HIS A 143 6.00 3.61 -47.10
N HIS A 144 6.17 4.54 -48.05
CA HIS A 144 5.34 5.74 -48.18
C HIS A 144 3.85 5.48 -48.45
N ASP A 145 3.51 4.34 -49.06
CA ASP A 145 2.14 3.97 -49.43
C ASP A 145 1.42 3.13 -48.35
N ASP A 146 2.07 2.89 -47.19
CA ASP A 146 1.45 2.10 -46.12
C ASP A 146 0.24 2.82 -45.55
N LYS A 147 -0.89 2.11 -45.56
CA LYS A 147 -2.15 2.56 -44.94
C LYS A 147 -2.20 2.36 -43.43
N GLU A 148 -1.27 1.60 -42.88
CA GLU A 148 -1.17 1.31 -41.46
C GLU A 148 0.29 1.22 -41.06
N TYR A 149 0.71 1.97 -40.03
CA TYR A 149 2.09 1.98 -39.56
C TYR A 149 2.22 2.37 -38.09
N HIS A 150 3.31 1.96 -37.45
CA HIS A 150 3.62 2.25 -36.05
C HIS A 150 4.80 3.20 -35.92
N VAL A 151 4.69 4.16 -34.99
CA VAL A 151 5.78 5.07 -34.64
C VAL A 151 5.96 5.18 -33.13
N LYS A 152 7.18 5.48 -32.71
CA LYS A 152 7.45 5.96 -31.35
C LYS A 152 7.33 7.48 -31.32
N GLU A 153 6.33 7.93 -30.59
CA GLU A 153 5.90 9.32 -30.56
C GLU A 153 5.80 9.83 -29.13
N ASP A 154 6.35 11.01 -28.89
CA ASP A 154 6.25 11.69 -27.61
C ASP A 154 4.83 12.23 -27.37
N SER A 155 4.34 12.12 -26.14
CA SER A 155 2.95 12.47 -25.80
C SER A 155 2.82 12.86 -24.33
N LEU A 156 1.59 13.08 -23.87
CA LEU A 156 1.29 13.36 -22.45
C LEU A 156 1.83 12.28 -21.49
N HIS A 157 2.07 11.06 -21.96
CA HIS A 157 2.62 9.96 -21.16
C HIS A 157 4.08 9.62 -21.52
N GLY A 158 4.81 10.57 -22.12
CA GLY A 158 6.15 10.35 -22.67
C GLY A 158 6.11 9.58 -24.00
N GLN A 159 7.20 8.85 -24.27
CA GLN A 159 7.35 8.08 -25.51
C GLN A 159 6.39 6.88 -25.55
N CYS A 160 5.45 6.90 -26.49
CA CYS A 160 4.42 5.86 -26.64
C CYS A 160 4.47 5.18 -28.01
N ASP A 161 4.15 3.88 -28.03
CA ASP A 161 3.84 3.16 -29.29
C ASP A 161 2.50 3.68 -29.83
N THR A 162 2.52 4.26 -31.04
CA THR A 162 1.38 4.92 -31.66
C THR A 162 1.15 4.36 -33.06
N LEU A 163 -0.08 3.91 -33.31
CA LEU A 163 -0.55 3.38 -34.57
C LEU A 163 -1.22 4.49 -35.38
N TYR A 164 -0.89 4.60 -36.66
CA TYR A 164 -1.56 5.45 -37.62
C TYR A 164 -2.29 4.57 -38.64
N ILE A 165 -3.54 4.92 -38.94
CA ILE A 165 -4.41 4.25 -39.92
C ILE A 165 -4.90 5.31 -40.90
N VAL A 166 -4.41 5.25 -42.15
CA VAL A 166 -4.80 6.17 -43.23
C VAL A 166 -5.98 5.56 -43.97
N HIS A 167 -7.15 6.17 -43.83
CA HIS A 167 -8.39 5.72 -44.46
C HIS A 167 -8.43 6.16 -45.92
N GLU A 168 -8.18 7.46 -46.13
CA GLU A 168 -8.24 8.14 -47.42
C GLU A 168 -7.05 9.10 -47.57
N GLU A 169 -6.46 9.14 -48.76
CA GLU A 169 -5.36 10.04 -49.11
C GLU A 169 -5.50 10.44 -50.59
N GLU A 170 -6.18 11.56 -50.81
CA GLU A 170 -6.38 12.18 -52.13
C GLU A 170 -5.48 13.41 -52.31
N HIS A 171 -5.55 14.09 -53.47
CA HIS A 171 -4.63 15.19 -53.82
C HIS A 171 -4.74 16.44 -52.92
N ASN A 172 -5.79 16.57 -52.10
CA ASN A 172 -5.98 17.69 -51.16
C ASN A 172 -6.79 17.31 -49.91
N HIS A 173 -6.92 16.01 -49.61
CA HIS A 173 -7.74 15.51 -48.51
C HIS A 173 -7.11 14.25 -47.94
N ILE A 174 -6.95 14.19 -46.62
CA ILE A 174 -6.45 13.01 -45.92
C ILE A 174 -7.31 12.74 -44.70
N GLU A 175 -7.76 11.49 -44.56
CA GLU A 175 -8.42 10.98 -43.38
C GLU A 175 -7.51 9.99 -42.67
N VAL A 176 -7.17 10.28 -41.42
CA VAL A 176 -6.24 9.46 -40.65
C VAL A 176 -6.70 9.33 -39.20
N THR A 177 -6.63 8.11 -38.68
CA THR A 177 -6.82 7.82 -37.25
C THR A 177 -5.48 7.50 -36.61
N LYS A 178 -5.24 8.13 -35.47
CA LYS A 178 -4.08 7.94 -34.61
C LYS A 178 -4.53 7.24 -33.33
N VAL A 179 -4.04 6.04 -33.07
CA VAL A 179 -4.37 5.23 -31.89
C VAL A 179 -3.13 5.09 -31.00
N LYS A 180 -3.26 5.39 -29.71
CA LYS A 180 -2.12 5.34 -28.78
C LYS A 180 -2.22 4.13 -27.85
N ASN A 181 -1.13 3.36 -27.77
CA ASN A 181 -1.04 2.23 -26.85
C ASN A 181 -0.47 2.69 -25.49
N HIS A 182 -1.36 2.94 -24.52
CA HIS A 182 -1.00 3.41 -23.19
C HIS A 182 -0.24 2.38 -22.32
N GLU A 183 -0.29 1.09 -22.66
CA GLU A 183 0.50 0.06 -21.97
C GLU A 183 1.96 0.07 -22.40
N LYS A 184 2.26 0.66 -23.56
CA LYS A 184 3.60 0.78 -24.14
C LYS A 184 4.11 2.23 -24.16
N CYS A 185 3.73 2.99 -23.15
CA CYS A 185 4.25 4.32 -22.85
C CYS A 185 5.36 4.27 -21.80
N GLU A 186 6.24 5.27 -21.81
CA GLU A 186 7.29 5.42 -20.80
C GLU A 186 6.73 5.70 -19.40
N HIS A 187 5.70 6.55 -19.32
CA HIS A 187 5.01 6.88 -18.08
C HIS A 187 3.59 6.31 -18.08
N GLY A 188 3.09 5.94 -16.89
CA GLY A 188 1.71 5.49 -16.74
C GLY A 188 0.69 6.60 -17.00
N HIS A 189 -0.53 6.22 -17.37
CA HIS A 189 -1.65 7.15 -17.56
C HIS A 189 -2.30 7.62 -16.24
N TYR A 190 -1.64 7.37 -15.11
CA TYR A 190 -2.05 7.79 -13.78
C TYR A 190 -0.81 8.10 -12.93
N SER A 191 -0.98 8.96 -11.93
CA SER A 191 -0.05 9.10 -10.81
C SER A 191 -0.67 8.49 -9.55
N PHE A 192 0.15 7.96 -8.65
CA PHE A 192 -0.30 7.39 -7.39
C PHE A 192 0.23 8.22 -6.22
N PHE A 193 -0.67 8.70 -5.37
CA PHE A 193 -0.34 9.41 -4.15
C PHE A 193 -0.64 8.53 -2.93
N GLY A 194 0.33 8.36 -2.04
CA GLY A 194 0.24 7.51 -0.86
C GLY A 194 1.22 6.34 -0.89
N GLN A 195 1.00 5.36 -0.02
CA GLN A 195 1.75 4.10 -0.01
C GLN A 195 0.95 2.97 -0.63
N GLU A 196 1.50 2.37 -1.68
CA GLU A 196 0.86 1.22 -2.31
C GLU A 196 1.20 -0.05 -1.55
N ARG A 197 0.19 -0.68 -0.95
CA ARG A 197 0.34 -1.93 -0.22
C ARG A 197 0.10 -3.13 -1.13
N GLY A 198 0.59 -4.27 -0.66
CA GLY A 198 0.38 -5.56 -1.30
C GLY A 198 1.36 -5.87 -2.43
N ASP A 199 1.52 -7.16 -2.67
CA ASP A 199 2.45 -7.74 -3.62
C ASP A 199 1.68 -8.24 -4.84
N LEU A 200 2.23 -8.03 -6.05
CA LEU A 200 1.63 -8.54 -7.28
C LEU A 200 1.68 -10.09 -7.25
N CYS A 201 0.54 -10.73 -7.52
CA CYS A 201 0.40 -12.17 -7.32
C CYS A 201 0.91 -13.04 -8.44
N ASP A 202 0.66 -12.65 -9.69
CA ASP A 202 1.02 -13.42 -10.87
C ASP A 202 1.86 -12.54 -11.80
N LYS A 203 2.84 -13.16 -12.47
CA LYS A 203 3.67 -12.51 -13.49
C LYS A 203 3.24 -12.93 -14.90
N CYS A 204 2.34 -13.91 -15.00
CA CYS A 204 1.76 -14.33 -16.27
C CYS A 204 0.68 -13.34 -16.72
N GLN A 205 0.88 -12.70 -17.87
CA GLN A 205 -0.03 -11.69 -18.42
C GLN A 205 -1.48 -12.16 -18.49
N ASP A 206 -1.73 -13.44 -18.81
CA ASP A 206 -3.08 -14.01 -18.93
C ASP A 206 -3.88 -14.06 -17.61
N HIS A 207 -3.22 -13.84 -16.48
CA HIS A 207 -3.80 -13.95 -15.13
C HIS A 207 -3.64 -12.68 -14.30
N VAL A 208 -2.98 -11.66 -14.85
CA VAL A 208 -2.87 -10.36 -14.21
C VAL A 208 -4.19 -9.63 -14.35
N SER A 209 -4.77 -9.23 -13.23
CA SER A 209 -5.89 -8.30 -13.25
C SER A 209 -5.40 -6.92 -13.66
N HIS A 210 -6.12 -6.28 -14.58
CA HIS A 210 -5.87 -4.89 -15.01
C HIS A 210 -6.94 -3.97 -14.41
N PRO A 211 -6.80 -3.54 -13.15
CA PRO A 211 -7.80 -2.68 -12.50
C PRO A 211 -7.80 -1.26 -13.06
N ARG A 212 -6.80 -0.88 -13.85
CA ARG A 212 -6.68 0.40 -14.53
C ARG A 212 -6.35 0.11 -15.98
N PHE A 213 -7.15 0.64 -16.89
CA PHE A 213 -6.94 0.53 -18.31
C PHE A 213 -7.27 1.87 -18.97
N ALA A 214 -6.53 2.23 -20.01
CA ALA A 214 -6.74 3.47 -20.74
C ALA A 214 -6.50 3.30 -22.22
N THR A 215 -7.34 3.94 -23.02
CA THR A 215 -7.21 4.03 -24.47
C THR A 215 -7.37 5.47 -24.90
N SER A 216 -6.67 5.87 -25.96
CA SER A 216 -6.95 7.10 -26.66
C SER A 216 -6.74 6.96 -28.15
N GLU A 217 -7.60 7.62 -28.89
CA GLU A 217 -7.48 7.75 -30.33
C GLU A 217 -7.93 9.13 -30.78
N VAL A 218 -7.42 9.55 -31.93
CA VAL A 218 -7.77 10.83 -32.56
C VAL A 218 -7.99 10.58 -34.04
N TYR A 219 -9.18 10.90 -34.52
CA TYR A 219 -9.51 10.97 -35.93
C TYR A 219 -9.24 12.37 -36.45
N TYR A 220 -8.70 12.46 -37.67
CA TYR A 220 -8.34 13.71 -38.32
C TYR A 220 -8.87 13.76 -39.74
N GLU A 221 -9.44 14.91 -40.11
CA GLU A 221 -9.65 15.32 -41.49
C GLU A 221 -8.68 16.46 -41.79
N LEU A 222 -7.82 16.24 -42.78
CA LEU A 222 -6.74 17.15 -43.14
C LEU A 222 -6.96 17.66 -44.56
N GLU A 223 -6.82 18.97 -44.74
CA GLU A 223 -6.79 19.59 -46.06
C GLU A 223 -5.34 19.74 -46.52
N GLY A 224 -5.00 19.16 -47.68
CA GLY A 224 -3.66 19.21 -48.27
C GLY A 224 -3.01 17.85 -48.50
N THR A 225 -1.71 17.75 -48.20
CA THR A 225 -0.85 16.57 -48.43
C THR A 225 -0.14 16.16 -47.15
N ALA A 226 0.43 14.95 -47.08
CA ALA A 226 1.15 14.47 -45.90
C ALA A 226 2.31 15.39 -45.47
N GLN A 227 2.92 16.11 -46.41
CA GLN A 227 3.96 17.11 -46.12
C GLN A 227 3.38 18.49 -45.80
N HIS A 228 2.25 18.88 -46.38
CA HIS A 228 1.69 20.22 -46.19
C HIS A 228 0.19 20.09 -46.00
N TYR A 229 -0.25 20.05 -44.75
CA TYR A 229 -1.66 19.94 -44.38
C TYR A 229 -2.08 21.00 -43.35
N VAL A 230 -3.35 21.37 -43.40
CA VAL A 230 -4.05 22.07 -42.32
C VAL A 230 -5.06 21.10 -41.72
N ILE A 231 -5.20 21.11 -40.39
CA ILE A 231 -6.22 20.29 -39.72
C ILE A 231 -7.56 20.99 -39.95
N HIS A 232 -8.47 20.35 -40.67
CA HIS A 232 -9.83 20.88 -40.83
C HIS A 232 -10.70 20.48 -39.64
N HIS A 233 -10.61 19.20 -39.26
CA HIS A 233 -11.32 18.63 -38.12
C HIS A 233 -10.42 17.63 -37.40
N ALA A 234 -10.44 17.64 -36.07
CA ALA A 234 -9.91 16.57 -35.26
C ALA A 234 -10.89 16.20 -34.15
N TRP A 235 -11.18 14.90 -34.03
CA TRP A 235 -12.00 14.35 -32.97
C TRP A 235 -11.18 13.35 -32.15
N ALA A 236 -10.91 13.71 -30.91
CA ALA A 236 -10.17 12.88 -29.96
C ALA A 236 -11.13 12.23 -28.94
N GLU A 237 -11.01 10.93 -28.78
CA GLU A 237 -11.68 10.15 -27.74
C GLU A 237 -10.62 9.51 -26.83
N ALA A 238 -10.83 9.60 -25.52
CA ALA A 238 -10.06 8.84 -24.55
C ALA A 238 -10.99 8.22 -23.51
N SER A 239 -10.68 6.99 -23.12
CA SER A 239 -11.43 6.23 -22.13
C SER A 239 -10.49 5.73 -21.05
N HIS A 240 -10.81 6.01 -19.79
CA HIS A 240 -10.16 5.38 -18.65
C HIS A 240 -11.16 4.49 -17.92
N LEU A 241 -10.73 3.27 -17.66
CA LEU A 241 -11.50 2.26 -16.96
C LEU A 241 -10.84 1.97 -15.62
N PHE A 242 -11.58 2.15 -14.54
CA PHE A 242 -11.13 1.81 -13.19
C PHE A 242 -12.04 0.74 -12.58
N LYS A 243 -11.44 -0.43 -12.31
CA LYS A 243 -12.08 -1.64 -11.77
C LYS A 243 -11.48 -2.03 -10.43
N PRO A 244 -11.74 -1.27 -9.34
CA PRO A 244 -11.18 -1.55 -8.02
C PRO A 244 -11.66 -2.88 -7.41
N HIS A 245 -12.80 -3.40 -7.88
CA HIS A 245 -13.40 -4.65 -7.41
C HIS A 245 -13.82 -5.54 -8.58
N GLY A 246 -12.93 -5.72 -9.57
CA GLY A 246 -13.21 -6.49 -10.77
C GLY A 246 -14.41 -5.91 -11.53
N ASP A 247 -15.22 -6.79 -12.12
CA ASP A 247 -16.39 -6.40 -12.90
C ASP A 247 -17.59 -5.99 -12.03
N ALA A 248 -17.51 -6.12 -10.71
CA ALA A 248 -18.60 -5.73 -9.81
C ALA A 248 -18.73 -4.21 -9.60
N LYS A 249 -17.64 -3.46 -9.79
CA LYS A 249 -17.64 -2.00 -9.74
C LYS A 249 -16.70 -1.47 -10.80
N VAL A 250 -17.28 -0.82 -11.80
CA VAL A 250 -16.58 -0.28 -12.94
C VAL A 250 -16.86 1.20 -13.03
N ILE A 251 -15.81 2.01 -13.01
CA ILE A 251 -15.89 3.45 -13.20
C ILE A 251 -15.27 3.75 -14.55
N HIS A 252 -16.03 4.43 -15.41
CA HIS A 252 -15.59 4.95 -16.70
C HIS A 252 -15.33 6.44 -16.58
N ILE A 253 -14.24 6.89 -17.19
CA ILE A 253 -13.97 8.30 -17.45
C ILE A 253 -13.83 8.42 -18.96
N ALA A 254 -14.86 8.96 -19.61
CA ALA A 254 -14.86 9.24 -21.04
C ALA A 254 -14.47 10.69 -21.26
N ILE A 255 -13.55 10.95 -22.19
CA ILE A 255 -13.07 12.27 -22.54
C ILE A 255 -13.20 12.42 -24.05
N ASN A 256 -14.10 13.30 -24.49
CA ASN A 256 -14.29 13.62 -25.90
C ASN A 256 -13.86 15.05 -26.17
N ARG A 257 -13.12 15.28 -27.24
CA ARG A 257 -12.65 16.61 -27.62
C ARG A 257 -12.73 16.78 -29.13
N THR A 258 -13.13 17.96 -29.56
CA THR A 258 -13.18 18.35 -30.98
C THR A 258 -12.41 19.63 -31.20
N LEU A 259 -11.72 19.68 -32.34
CA LEU A 259 -10.96 20.83 -32.81
C LEU A 259 -11.37 21.08 -34.26
N ASP A 260 -12.15 22.14 -34.50
CA ASP A 260 -12.70 22.48 -35.81
C ASP A 260 -12.10 23.79 -36.30
N LEU A 261 -11.61 23.83 -37.54
CA LEU A 261 -11.17 25.09 -38.15
C LEU A 261 -12.40 25.96 -38.47
N GLU A 262 -12.48 27.16 -37.87
CA GLU A 262 -13.59 28.10 -38.12
C GLU A 262 -13.20 29.18 -39.13
N GLU A 263 -12.00 29.74 -39.02
CA GLU A 263 -11.57 30.88 -39.80
C GLU A 263 -10.09 30.75 -40.19
N GLU A 264 -9.77 31.17 -41.42
CA GLU A 264 -8.42 31.41 -41.92
C GLU A 264 -8.35 32.81 -42.51
N HIS A 265 -7.42 33.63 -42.03
CA HIS A 265 -7.20 34.98 -42.55
C HIS A 265 -5.76 35.45 -42.35
N ASP A 266 -5.39 36.60 -42.93
CA ASP A 266 -4.08 37.18 -42.69
C ASP A 266 -3.95 37.62 -41.21
N ALA A 267 -2.79 37.40 -40.60
CA ALA A 267 -2.54 37.75 -39.21
C ALA A 267 -2.53 39.29 -39.06
N THR A 268 -3.42 39.80 -38.21
CA THR A 268 -3.55 41.26 -37.97
C THR A 268 -2.82 41.73 -36.71
N VAL A 269 -2.61 40.82 -35.74
CA VAL A 269 -1.94 41.08 -34.47
C VAL A 269 -0.90 40.00 -34.23
N GLU A 270 0.36 40.38 -34.05
CA GLU A 270 1.40 39.40 -33.73
C GLU A 270 1.27 38.90 -32.29
N THR A 271 1.22 37.58 -32.13
CA THR A 271 1.25 36.94 -30.81
C THR A 271 2.67 36.91 -30.25
N THR A 272 2.90 37.46 -29.05
CA THR A 272 4.20 37.45 -28.36
C THR A 272 4.21 36.46 -27.20
N LEU A 273 5.31 35.71 -27.04
CA LEU A 273 5.47 34.80 -25.91
C LEU A 273 5.72 35.57 -24.60
N PRO A 274 5.40 34.97 -23.44
CA PRO A 274 5.83 35.47 -22.13
C PRO A 274 7.35 35.64 -22.04
N GLU A 275 7.81 36.62 -21.26
CA GLU A 275 9.25 36.88 -21.06
C GLU A 275 9.98 35.71 -20.38
N ASP A 276 9.27 34.91 -19.59
CA ASP A 276 9.76 33.75 -18.85
C ASP A 276 9.47 32.42 -19.56
N ALA A 277 9.16 32.43 -20.85
CA ALA A 277 8.96 31.22 -21.64
C ALA A 277 10.23 30.34 -21.63
N GLU A 278 10.07 29.06 -21.32
CA GLU A 278 11.15 28.09 -21.25
C GLU A 278 10.95 26.99 -22.31
N LYS A 279 12.05 26.59 -22.94
CA LYS A 279 12.11 25.52 -23.94
C LYS A 279 12.06 24.16 -23.25
N ASP A 280 11.22 23.28 -23.76
CA ASP A 280 11.12 21.88 -23.36
C ASP A 280 10.96 21.00 -24.61
N HIS A 281 11.37 19.75 -24.49
CA HIS A 281 11.40 18.76 -25.56
C HIS A 281 10.48 17.56 -25.30
N SER A 282 9.81 17.52 -24.14
CA SER A 282 8.85 16.45 -23.83
C SER A 282 7.45 16.96 -23.47
N LEU A 283 6.47 16.47 -24.20
CA LEU A 283 5.04 16.63 -23.94
C LEU A 283 4.56 15.84 -22.73
N ALA A 284 5.43 15.04 -22.07
CA ALA A 284 5.08 14.33 -20.86
C ALA A 284 4.50 15.31 -19.83
N GLN A 285 3.33 14.96 -19.30
CA GLN A 285 2.66 15.79 -18.32
C GLN A 285 3.40 15.74 -16.98
N GLY A 286 3.52 16.89 -16.34
CA GLY A 286 4.12 17.00 -15.02
C GLY A 286 3.10 16.67 -13.94
N TYR A 287 3.51 15.86 -12.97
CA TYR A 287 2.76 15.68 -11.72
C TYR A 287 3.53 16.30 -10.57
N VAL A 288 2.79 16.84 -9.62
CA VAL A 288 3.37 17.33 -8.39
C VAL A 288 3.73 16.15 -7.50
N VAL A 289 4.99 16.11 -7.07
CA VAL A 289 5.54 15.09 -6.16
C VAL A 289 6.26 15.75 -4.99
N SER A 290 6.35 15.06 -3.86
CA SER A 290 7.00 15.53 -2.63
C SER A 290 8.11 14.55 -2.19
N ASP A 291 8.86 14.08 -3.17
CA ASP A 291 9.75 12.91 -3.02
C ASP A 291 11.22 13.32 -2.78
N ASP A 292 11.52 14.22 -1.85
CA ASP A 292 12.93 14.46 -1.40
C ASP A 292 13.04 15.32 -0.12
N LEU A 293 12.10 15.19 0.82
CA LEU A 293 12.14 16.02 2.04
C LEU A 293 13.29 15.58 2.97
N LYS A 294 14.20 16.50 3.26
CA LYS A 294 15.46 16.23 3.98
C LYS A 294 15.47 16.78 5.40
N ASP A 295 14.71 17.83 5.67
CA ASP A 295 14.66 18.46 6.98
C ASP A 295 13.26 18.50 7.59
N VAL A 296 13.22 18.76 8.90
CA VAL A 296 11.99 18.74 9.70
C VAL A 296 11.11 19.97 9.45
N GLU A 297 11.68 21.08 8.98
CA GLU A 297 10.87 22.28 8.67
C GLU A 297 10.06 22.05 7.39
N GLU A 298 10.61 21.37 6.40
CA GLU A 298 9.88 20.96 5.18
C GLU A 298 8.64 20.12 5.49
N LEU A 299 8.71 19.27 6.53
CA LEU A 299 7.57 18.44 6.96
C LEU A 299 6.38 19.25 7.50
N LYS A 300 6.55 20.53 7.83
CA LYS A 300 5.48 21.38 8.37
C LYS A 300 4.55 21.92 7.29
N HIS A 301 4.98 21.90 6.04
CA HIS A 301 4.20 22.44 4.94
C HIS A 301 3.12 21.43 4.48
N PRO A 302 1.95 21.91 4.03
CA PRO A 302 0.97 21.05 3.39
C PRO A 302 1.55 20.39 2.14
N ASN A 303 1.06 19.20 1.82
CA ASN A 303 1.56 18.51 0.64
C ASN A 303 1.22 19.30 -0.65
N PRO A 304 2.18 19.42 -1.57
CA PRO A 304 2.01 20.08 -2.86
C PRO A 304 0.79 19.62 -3.69
N VAL A 305 0.35 18.35 -3.57
CA VAL A 305 -0.86 17.81 -4.23
C VAL A 305 -2.15 18.52 -3.82
N PHE A 306 -2.18 19.17 -2.65
CA PHE A 306 -3.33 19.96 -2.22
C PHE A 306 -3.16 21.45 -2.52
N THR A 307 -1.94 21.97 -2.36
CA THR A 307 -1.67 23.41 -2.53
C THR A 307 -1.65 23.83 -4.00
N GLU A 308 -1.11 23.00 -4.91
CA GLU A 308 -1.06 23.31 -6.35
C GLU A 308 -2.47 23.48 -6.95
N TYR A 309 -3.42 22.68 -6.48
CA TYR A 309 -4.80 22.70 -6.97
C TYR A 309 -5.73 23.60 -6.14
N GLY A 310 -5.16 24.44 -5.25
CA GLY A 310 -5.94 25.39 -4.44
C GLY A 310 -6.96 24.73 -3.52
N VAL A 311 -6.69 23.51 -3.03
CA VAL A 311 -7.59 22.78 -2.15
C VAL A 311 -7.50 23.39 -0.75
N HIS A 312 -8.56 24.09 -0.35
CA HIS A 312 -8.66 24.72 0.96
C HIS A 312 -9.85 24.18 1.76
N THR A 313 -9.66 24.09 3.07
CA THR A 313 -10.68 23.62 4.00
C THR A 313 -11.19 24.76 4.85
N ASN A 314 -12.52 24.89 4.96
CA ASN A 314 -13.13 25.82 5.91
C ASN A 314 -12.92 25.30 7.35
N LYS A 315 -12.03 25.97 8.08
CA LYS A 315 -11.61 25.56 9.43
C LYS A 315 -12.73 25.61 10.47
N GLU A 316 -13.67 26.54 10.34
CA GLU A 316 -14.79 26.67 11.28
C GLU A 316 -15.77 25.50 11.16
N LYS A 317 -16.18 25.19 9.92
CA LYS A 317 -17.02 24.01 9.61
C LYS A 317 -16.32 22.72 10.01
N PHE A 318 -15.01 22.65 9.83
CA PHE A 318 -14.22 21.51 10.26
C PHE A 318 -14.26 21.32 11.78
N ALA A 319 -14.04 22.39 12.55
CA ALA A 319 -14.10 22.34 14.01
C ALA A 319 -15.51 21.97 14.52
N GLU A 320 -16.56 22.50 13.88
CA GLU A 320 -17.95 22.12 14.18
C GLU A 320 -18.20 20.63 13.92
N ALA A 321 -17.73 20.11 12.78
CA ALA A 321 -17.86 18.69 12.44
C ALA A 321 -17.08 17.78 13.41
N MET A 322 -15.87 18.18 13.85
CA MET A 322 -15.15 17.45 14.90
C MET A 322 -15.92 17.43 16.21
N LYS A 323 -16.48 18.57 16.64
CA LYS A 323 -17.29 18.64 17.86
C LYS A 323 -18.50 17.72 17.76
N LYS A 324 -19.22 17.75 16.64
CA LYS A 324 -20.35 16.87 16.37
C LYS A 324 -19.97 15.40 16.46
N LEU A 325 -18.79 15.02 15.95
CA LEU A 325 -18.30 13.66 16.02
C LEU A 325 -17.89 13.24 17.44
N ALA A 326 -17.28 14.13 18.22
CA ALA A 326 -16.95 13.88 19.63
C ALA A 326 -18.21 13.68 20.50
N GLU A 327 -19.27 14.43 20.20
CA GLU A 327 -20.59 14.35 20.85
C GLU A 327 -21.40 13.11 20.42
N LEU A 328 -21.07 12.48 19.28
CA LEU A 328 -21.85 11.36 18.73
C LEU A 328 -21.81 10.13 19.64
N GLU A 329 -22.94 9.77 20.25
CA GLU A 329 -23.10 8.56 21.06
C GLU A 329 -23.97 7.54 20.32
N PHE A 330 -23.57 6.27 20.41
CA PHE A 330 -24.37 5.13 19.98
C PHE A 330 -24.85 4.40 21.22
N THR A 331 -26.16 4.37 21.43
CA THR A 331 -26.83 3.53 22.42
C THR A 331 -27.17 2.16 21.81
N ASP A 332 -27.46 1.16 22.63
CA ASP A 332 -27.83 -0.18 22.14
C ASP A 332 -29.07 -0.15 21.24
N ASP A 333 -30.01 0.77 21.50
CA ASP A 333 -31.20 1.00 20.66
C ASP A 333 -30.83 1.59 19.28
N ASP A 334 -29.69 2.29 19.18
CA ASP A 334 -29.24 2.93 17.95
C ASP A 334 -28.62 1.95 16.95
N ILE A 335 -28.21 0.77 17.42
CA ILE A 335 -27.71 -0.31 16.56
C ILE A 335 -28.84 -0.80 15.62
N ALA A 336 -30.10 -0.73 16.08
CA ALA A 336 -31.26 -1.13 15.29
C ALA A 336 -31.61 -0.13 14.15
N ASP A 337 -31.25 1.15 14.30
CA ASP A 337 -31.49 2.24 13.34
C ASP A 337 -30.19 2.77 12.70
N ILE A 338 -29.12 1.97 12.72
CA ILE A 338 -27.77 2.41 12.30
C ILE A 338 -27.71 2.90 10.84
N GLU A 339 -28.58 2.37 9.97
CA GLU A 339 -28.72 2.80 8.57
C GLU A 339 -29.34 4.20 8.42
N ARG A 340 -30.07 4.68 9.43
CA ARG A 340 -30.79 5.96 9.41
C ARG A 340 -30.11 7.05 10.24
N LYS A 341 -29.17 6.68 11.13
CA LYS A 341 -28.38 7.64 11.90
C LYS A 341 -27.19 8.17 11.10
N THR A 342 -26.71 9.35 11.51
CA THR A 342 -25.47 9.92 10.96
C THR A 342 -24.32 8.96 11.22
N SER A 343 -23.73 8.43 10.14
CA SER A 343 -22.57 7.54 10.23
C SER A 343 -21.36 8.29 10.78
N GLY A 344 -20.97 7.98 12.01
CA GLY A 344 -19.74 8.51 12.62
C GLY A 344 -18.50 8.17 11.79
N ALA A 345 -18.48 6.99 11.16
CA ALA A 345 -17.41 6.60 10.25
C ALA A 345 -17.36 7.50 9.01
N THR A 346 -18.49 7.81 8.38
CA THR A 346 -18.53 8.71 7.23
C THR A 346 -18.10 10.12 7.62
N LEU A 347 -18.55 10.64 8.76
CA LEU A 347 -18.12 11.94 9.26
C LEU A 347 -16.61 11.98 9.55
N PHE A 348 -16.06 10.92 10.15
CA PHE A 348 -14.62 10.77 10.37
C PHE A 348 -13.85 10.77 9.05
N LEU A 349 -14.29 10.02 8.03
CA LEU A 349 -13.65 10.00 6.71
C LEU A 349 -13.68 11.37 6.02
N THR A 350 -14.78 12.10 6.14
CA THR A 350 -14.88 13.48 5.63
C THR A 350 -13.88 14.41 6.34
N LEU A 351 -13.70 14.27 7.65
CA LEU A 351 -12.70 15.02 8.41
C LEU A 351 -11.26 14.64 8.01
N VAL A 352 -10.97 13.35 7.78
CA VAL A 352 -9.67 12.91 7.27
C VAL A 352 -9.36 13.54 5.91
N SER A 353 -10.32 13.53 4.98
CA SER A 353 -10.15 14.17 3.67
C SER A 353 -9.95 15.68 3.79
N SER A 354 -10.73 16.34 4.65
CA SER A 354 -10.70 17.80 4.82
C SER A 354 -9.44 18.28 5.53
N SER A 355 -8.85 17.50 6.43
CA SER A 355 -7.62 17.89 7.13
C SER A 355 -6.36 17.70 6.27
N SER A 356 -6.44 16.97 5.15
CA SER A 356 -5.25 16.64 4.34
C SER A 356 -4.51 17.88 3.78
N SER A 357 -5.17 19.04 3.66
CA SER A 357 -4.58 20.31 3.23
C SER A 357 -4.00 21.17 4.36
N PHE A 358 -4.09 20.75 5.61
CA PHE A 358 -3.63 21.54 6.75
C PHE A 358 -2.09 21.59 6.86
N SER A 359 -1.58 22.78 7.15
CA SER A 359 -0.20 22.99 7.59
C SER A 359 -0.03 22.67 9.07
N TYR A 360 1.22 22.59 9.55
CA TYR A 360 1.51 22.44 10.96
C TYR A 360 0.86 23.53 11.83
N ASP A 361 0.88 24.79 11.36
CA ASP A 361 0.30 25.92 12.09
C ASP A 361 -1.23 25.82 12.16
N ASP A 362 -1.88 25.38 11.07
CA ASP A 362 -3.32 25.14 11.06
C ASP A 362 -3.73 24.07 12.09
N ILE A 363 -2.93 23.00 12.19
CA ILE A 363 -3.13 21.91 13.16
C ILE A 363 -2.92 22.43 14.59
N ASN A 364 -1.89 23.24 14.80
CA ASN A 364 -1.62 23.85 16.10
C ASN A 364 -2.77 24.77 16.53
N ASP A 365 -3.25 25.64 15.64
CA ASP A 365 -4.36 26.54 15.92
C ASP A 365 -5.62 25.76 16.31
N LEU A 366 -5.91 24.68 15.57
CA LEU A 366 -7.02 23.77 15.87
C LEU A 366 -6.87 23.12 17.25
N TYR A 367 -5.67 22.63 17.58
CA TYR A 367 -5.39 22.00 18.86
C TYR A 367 -5.59 22.98 20.03
N GLN A 368 -5.00 24.17 19.93
CA GLN A 368 -5.06 25.19 20.99
C GLN A 368 -6.49 25.71 21.22
N HIS A 369 -7.24 25.97 20.14
CA HIS A 369 -8.52 26.67 20.23
C HIS A 369 -9.74 25.75 20.32
N HIS A 370 -9.63 24.46 19.97
CA HIS A 370 -10.77 23.55 19.96
C HIS A 370 -10.55 22.25 20.74
N VAL A 371 -9.31 21.76 20.85
CA VAL A 371 -9.02 20.50 21.57
C VAL A 371 -8.77 20.79 23.05
N LEU A 372 -7.85 21.71 23.37
CA LEU A 372 -7.53 22.04 24.76
C LEU A 372 -8.66 22.77 25.49
N THR A 373 -9.45 23.55 24.75
CA THR A 373 -10.59 24.34 25.25
C THR A 373 -11.92 23.57 25.21
N ALA A 374 -11.90 22.30 24.81
CA ALA A 374 -13.10 21.48 24.68
C ALA A 374 -13.87 21.41 26.02
N PRO A 375 -15.22 21.42 25.99
CA PRO A 375 -16.03 21.25 27.19
C PRO A 375 -15.69 19.94 27.93
N GLU A 376 -15.64 19.99 29.27
CA GLU A 376 -15.29 18.84 30.11
C GLU A 376 -16.02 17.51 29.74
N PRO A 377 -17.33 17.50 29.39
CA PRO A 377 -18.02 16.26 29.00
C PRO A 377 -17.44 15.55 27.76
N ILE A 378 -16.82 16.30 26.83
CA ILE A 378 -16.29 15.75 25.58
C ILE A 378 -14.77 15.90 25.46
N LYS A 379 -14.10 16.44 26.48
CA LYS A 379 -12.67 16.78 26.43
C LYS A 379 -11.79 15.56 26.15
N GLY A 380 -12.05 14.44 26.83
CA GLY A 380 -11.35 13.17 26.57
C GLY A 380 -11.59 12.64 25.15
N SER A 381 -12.86 12.60 24.72
CA SER A 381 -13.24 12.17 23.37
C SER A 381 -12.63 13.05 22.29
N MET A 382 -12.56 14.38 22.50
CA MET A 382 -11.95 15.32 21.57
C MET A 382 -10.44 15.10 21.44
N GLY A 383 -9.73 14.89 22.55
CA GLY A 383 -8.30 14.57 22.54
C GLY A 383 -7.98 13.28 21.78
N HIS A 384 -8.73 12.20 22.03
CA HIS A 384 -8.54 10.93 21.34
C HIS A 384 -8.92 11.02 19.85
N LEU A 385 -10.04 11.67 19.52
CA LEU A 385 -10.46 11.92 18.14
C LEU A 385 -9.39 12.70 17.38
N PHE A 386 -8.82 13.74 17.99
CA PHE A 386 -7.78 14.55 17.36
C PHE A 386 -6.53 13.72 17.05
N LEU A 387 -6.04 12.91 18.00
CA LEU A 387 -4.89 12.02 17.76
C LEU A 387 -5.18 10.97 16.68
N ASP A 388 -6.38 10.38 16.69
CA ASP A 388 -6.81 9.41 15.69
C ASP A 388 -6.90 10.07 14.29
N LEU A 389 -7.33 11.32 14.22
CA LEU A 389 -7.38 12.12 12.99
C LEU A 389 -5.98 12.45 12.46
N LEU A 390 -5.05 12.86 13.33
CA LEU A 390 -3.65 13.09 12.94
C LEU A 390 -3.03 11.83 12.30
N ALA A 391 -3.22 10.68 12.96
CA ALA A 391 -2.70 9.42 12.46
C ALA A 391 -3.39 9.02 11.14
N ALA A 392 -4.72 9.05 11.08
CA ALA A 392 -5.50 8.62 9.90
C ALA A 392 -5.27 9.52 8.67
N THR A 393 -5.08 10.82 8.86
CA THR A 393 -4.76 11.75 7.77
C THR A 393 -3.39 11.47 7.18
N GLY A 394 -2.42 11.07 8.01
CA GLY A 394 -1.18 10.43 7.54
C GLY A 394 -0.23 11.33 6.73
N MET A 395 -0.46 12.65 6.74
CA MET A 395 0.40 13.62 6.07
C MET A 395 1.56 14.03 6.99
N ASN A 396 2.68 14.46 6.41
CA ASN A 396 3.87 14.87 7.14
C ASN A 396 3.63 15.86 8.31
N PRO A 397 2.87 16.97 8.15
CA PRO A 397 2.65 17.90 9.26
C PRO A 397 1.82 17.29 10.40
N HIS A 398 0.92 16.36 10.09
CA HIS A 398 0.05 15.70 11.07
C HIS A 398 0.84 14.71 11.91
N ILE A 399 1.67 13.90 11.25
CA ILE A 399 2.54 12.95 11.94
C ILE A 399 3.55 13.71 12.79
N LEU A 400 4.20 14.74 12.25
CA LEU A 400 5.16 15.56 12.99
C LEU A 400 4.52 16.21 14.24
N PHE A 401 3.29 16.73 14.13
CA PHE A 401 2.58 17.31 15.26
C PHE A 401 2.33 16.27 16.36
N GLY A 402 1.83 15.08 16.00
CA GLY A 402 1.62 13.98 16.95
C GLY A 402 2.91 13.51 17.62
N LEU A 403 4.02 13.43 16.88
CA LEU A 403 5.35 13.12 17.45
C LEU A 403 5.80 14.18 18.47
N ASN A 404 5.52 15.45 18.22
CA ASN A 404 5.84 16.53 19.15
C ASN A 404 5.01 16.48 20.42
N LEU A 405 3.70 16.16 20.34
CA LEU A 405 2.85 15.94 21.51
C LEU A 405 3.42 14.80 22.39
N ILE A 406 3.88 13.71 21.78
CA ILE A 406 4.51 12.60 22.49
C ILE A 406 5.81 13.05 23.18
N LYS A 407 6.71 13.71 22.44
CA LYS A 407 8.00 14.17 22.97
C LYS A 407 7.82 15.14 24.14
N ASN A 408 6.78 15.96 24.11
CA ASN A 408 6.47 16.94 25.15
C ASN A 408 5.71 16.35 26.36
N LYS A 409 5.32 15.06 26.31
CA LYS A 409 4.48 14.39 27.31
C LYS A 409 3.07 14.99 27.43
N ASP A 410 2.54 15.52 26.33
CA ASP A 410 1.18 16.05 26.23
C ASP A 410 0.11 14.95 26.06
N VAL A 411 0.55 13.71 25.83
CA VAL A 411 -0.30 12.52 25.65
C VAL A 411 0.11 11.39 26.58
N SER A 412 -0.82 10.49 26.88
CA SER A 412 -0.54 9.31 27.71
C SER A 412 0.34 8.29 26.98
N GLU A 413 1.01 7.41 27.73
CA GLU A 413 1.81 6.31 27.16
C GLU A 413 0.99 5.41 26.23
N SER A 414 -0.25 5.08 26.63
CA SER A 414 -1.18 4.28 25.83
C SER A 414 -1.62 5.00 24.54
N ASP A 415 -1.82 6.32 24.59
CA ASP A 415 -2.14 7.09 23.38
C ASP A 415 -0.92 7.22 22.45
N ALA A 416 0.28 7.35 23.00
CA ALA A 416 1.53 7.36 22.23
C ALA A 416 1.75 6.03 21.51
N ASP A 417 1.56 4.91 22.21
CA ASP A 417 1.63 3.57 21.65
C ASP A 417 0.62 3.38 20.49
N ARG A 418 -0.66 3.70 20.73
CA ARG A 418 -1.70 3.65 19.70
C ARG A 418 -1.37 4.54 18.49
N PHE A 419 -0.82 5.72 18.73
CA PHE A 419 -0.41 6.63 17.66
C PHE A 419 0.67 5.98 16.79
N TYR A 420 1.76 5.47 17.38
CA TYR A 420 2.84 4.80 16.64
C TYR A 420 2.35 3.61 15.82
N THR A 421 1.48 2.76 16.37
CA THR A 421 0.89 1.61 15.66
C THR A 421 0.12 2.06 14.41
N LYS A 422 -0.56 3.21 14.47
CA LYS A 422 -1.34 3.75 13.35
C LYS A 422 -0.50 4.47 12.28
N ILE A 423 0.66 5.06 12.60
CA ILE A 423 1.46 5.82 11.62
C ILE A 423 1.77 4.96 10.38
N GLN A 424 2.29 3.75 10.57
CA GLN A 424 2.64 2.88 9.45
C GLN A 424 1.42 2.45 8.60
N LEU A 425 0.22 2.54 9.17
CA LEU A 425 -1.04 2.21 8.49
C LEU A 425 -1.61 3.37 7.67
N HIS A 426 -1.13 4.59 7.85
CA HIS A 426 -1.73 5.76 7.21
C HIS A 426 -0.73 6.74 6.59
N LEU A 427 0.55 6.67 6.96
CA LEU A 427 1.59 7.55 6.41
C LEU A 427 1.55 7.49 4.88
N LYS A 428 1.28 8.64 4.25
CA LYS A 428 1.12 8.74 2.80
C LYS A 428 2.44 8.98 2.09
N GLU A 429 3.36 9.70 2.74
CA GLU A 429 4.63 10.12 2.16
C GLU A 429 5.80 9.61 2.98
N VAL A 430 6.80 9.03 2.33
CA VAL A 430 8.01 8.54 2.99
C VAL A 430 9.19 9.35 2.50
N SER A 431 9.85 10.02 3.44
CA SER A 431 11.04 10.83 3.21
C SER A 431 12.07 10.58 4.30
N ASP A 432 13.28 11.08 4.08
CA ASP A 432 14.37 10.96 5.06
C ASP A 432 14.00 11.69 6.36
N ALA A 433 13.44 12.88 6.21
CA ALA A 433 13.04 13.73 7.32
C ALA A 433 12.03 13.04 8.24
N ILE A 434 10.99 12.39 7.69
CA ILE A 434 9.97 11.74 8.53
C ILE A 434 10.49 10.47 9.20
N ILE A 435 11.36 9.70 8.53
CA ILE A 435 12.01 8.52 9.14
C ILE A 435 12.91 8.95 10.29
N HIS A 436 13.70 10.01 10.12
CA HIS A 436 14.51 10.58 11.20
C HIS A 436 13.65 11.11 12.34
N ALA A 437 12.56 11.84 12.06
CA ALA A 437 11.67 12.38 13.07
C ALA A 437 11.06 11.28 13.96
N ILE A 438 10.59 10.17 13.35
CA ILE A 438 10.08 9.01 14.08
C ILE A 438 11.23 8.33 14.84
N SER A 439 12.39 8.12 14.20
CA SER A 439 13.52 7.46 14.86
C SER A 439 14.04 8.25 16.07
N ASP A 440 13.99 9.57 16.03
CA ASP A 440 14.44 10.44 17.11
C ASP A 440 13.39 10.55 18.22
N SER A 441 12.10 10.45 17.91
CA SER A 441 11.06 10.35 18.94
C SER A 441 11.24 9.08 19.79
N CYS A 442 11.69 7.96 19.20
CA CYS A 442 11.99 6.74 19.95
C CYS A 442 13.15 6.91 20.97
N LYS A 443 14.02 7.90 20.78
CA LYS A 443 15.16 8.20 21.67
C LYS A 443 14.82 9.19 22.78
N SER A 444 13.63 9.81 22.71
CA SER A 444 13.20 10.85 23.64
C SER A 444 12.97 10.31 25.05
N GLU A 445 13.04 11.20 26.05
CA GLU A 445 12.74 10.86 27.45
C GLU A 445 11.30 10.42 27.68
N ALA A 446 10.37 10.78 26.79
CA ALA A 446 8.97 10.36 26.86
C ALA A 446 8.75 8.92 26.38
N VAL A 447 9.66 8.36 25.56
CA VAL A 447 9.49 7.05 24.94
C VAL A 447 10.49 6.03 25.47
N LYS A 448 11.77 6.39 25.54
CA LYS A 448 12.87 5.45 25.86
C LYS A 448 12.70 4.68 27.18
N PRO A 449 12.16 5.25 28.28
CA PRO A 449 11.96 4.52 29.53
C PRO A 449 10.82 3.48 29.49
N HIS A 450 9.89 3.62 28.55
CA HIS A 450 8.65 2.84 28.49
C HIS A 450 8.78 1.75 27.42
N HIS A 451 9.00 0.50 27.84
CA HIS A 451 9.42 -0.57 26.92
C HIS A 451 8.39 -0.88 25.82
N GLU A 452 7.08 -0.80 26.11
CA GLU A 452 6.01 -1.07 25.13
C GLU A 452 6.04 0.02 24.04
N VAL A 453 5.89 1.27 24.44
CA VAL A 453 5.93 2.44 23.54
C VAL A 453 7.24 2.50 22.74
N TRP A 454 8.37 2.19 23.37
CA TRP A 454 9.67 2.15 22.71
C TRP A 454 9.74 1.05 21.63
N SER A 455 9.21 -0.13 21.94
CA SER A 455 9.18 -1.25 21.00
C SER A 455 8.30 -0.91 19.80
N THR A 456 7.08 -0.42 20.03
CA THR A 456 6.16 0.02 18.98
C THR A 456 6.77 1.12 18.11
N CYS A 457 7.44 2.11 18.72
CA CYS A 457 8.14 3.16 17.97
C CYS A 457 9.23 2.60 17.04
N LYS A 458 10.05 1.66 17.54
CA LYS A 458 11.11 0.99 16.75
C LYS A 458 10.53 0.13 15.63
N LEU A 459 9.44 -0.58 15.88
CA LEU A 459 8.74 -1.38 14.88
C LEU A 459 8.12 -0.50 13.79
N THR A 460 7.49 0.61 14.15
CA THR A 460 6.96 1.60 13.20
C THR A 460 8.07 2.22 12.34
N ALA A 461 9.18 2.65 12.95
CA ALA A 461 10.32 3.22 12.21
C ALA A 461 10.90 2.23 11.19
N SER A 462 11.13 0.98 11.62
CA SER A 462 11.66 -0.08 10.75
C SER A 462 10.68 -0.52 9.66
N ALA A 463 9.37 -0.54 9.95
CA ALA A 463 8.34 -0.89 8.97
C ALA A 463 8.22 0.14 7.85
N ILE A 464 8.31 1.44 8.18
CA ILE A 464 8.30 2.54 7.21
C ILE A 464 9.60 2.53 6.40
N ALA A 465 10.76 2.42 7.05
CA ALA A 465 12.06 2.39 6.36
C ALA A 465 12.18 1.20 5.40
N GLY A 466 11.74 0.01 5.81
CA GLY A 466 11.68 -1.21 5.00
C GLY A 466 10.41 -1.35 4.13
N GLY A 467 9.66 -0.28 3.94
CA GLY A 467 8.42 -0.25 3.15
C GLY A 467 8.67 -0.29 1.64
N LYS A 468 7.65 0.08 0.84
CA LYS A 468 7.72 0.02 -0.63
C LYS A 468 8.80 0.94 -1.23
N ALA A 469 9.14 2.04 -0.54
CA ALA A 469 10.19 2.97 -0.94
C ALA A 469 11.62 2.41 -0.75
N CYS A 470 11.77 1.28 -0.05
CA CYS A 470 13.05 0.59 0.11
C CYS A 470 13.40 -0.13 -1.20
N LYS A 471 14.58 0.18 -1.75
CA LYS A 471 15.15 -0.51 -2.89
C LYS A 471 16.33 -1.34 -2.40
N GLY A 472 16.04 -2.56 -1.95
CA GLY A 472 17.05 -3.46 -1.37
C GLY A 472 18.13 -3.88 -2.37
N ALA A 473 19.34 -4.11 -1.86
CA ALA A 473 20.49 -4.56 -2.63
C ALA A 473 20.24 -5.91 -3.33
N LYS A 474 20.68 -6.04 -4.60
CA LYS A 474 20.50 -7.28 -5.38
C LYS A 474 21.46 -8.39 -4.96
N ASN A 475 22.67 -8.01 -4.54
CA ASN A 475 23.73 -8.91 -4.11
C ASN A 475 24.50 -8.30 -2.92
N ASP A 476 25.50 -9.03 -2.38
CA ASP A 476 26.25 -8.62 -1.18
C ASP A 476 27.26 -7.48 -1.40
N HIS A 477 27.48 -7.08 -2.66
CA HIS A 477 28.38 -5.98 -3.03
C HIS A 477 27.63 -4.67 -3.30
N ASP A 478 26.33 -4.74 -3.57
CA ASP A 478 25.47 -3.58 -3.80
C ASP A 478 25.00 -2.97 -2.47
N GLU A 479 24.67 -1.68 -2.50
CA GLU A 479 24.06 -1.00 -1.35
C GLU A 479 22.54 -0.85 -1.52
N ASP A 480 21.84 -0.73 -0.39
CA ASP A 480 20.42 -0.42 -0.35
C ASP A 480 20.19 1.05 -0.75
N HIS A 481 19.07 1.33 -1.42
CA HIS A 481 18.69 2.67 -1.85
C HIS A 481 17.26 3.04 -1.38
N GLY A 482 16.88 4.30 -1.60
CA GLY A 482 15.57 4.82 -1.17
C GLY A 482 15.48 4.94 0.35
N SER A 483 14.35 4.53 0.94
CA SER A 483 14.07 4.70 2.38
C SER A 483 14.90 3.80 3.31
N CYS A 484 15.62 2.82 2.78
CA CYS A 484 16.43 1.87 3.54
C CYS A 484 17.93 2.00 3.28
N ARG A 485 18.37 3.13 2.72
CA ARG A 485 19.80 3.40 2.50
C ARG A 485 20.60 3.38 3.82
N PRO A 486 21.89 3.00 3.78
CA PRO A 486 22.68 2.76 4.99
C PRO A 486 22.70 3.93 5.98
N GLU A 487 22.74 5.17 5.49
CA GLU A 487 22.77 6.36 6.34
C GLU A 487 21.48 6.48 7.18
N ILE A 488 20.31 6.30 6.56
CA ILE A 488 19.01 6.38 7.24
C ILE A 488 18.88 5.24 8.24
N VAL A 489 19.19 4.01 7.81
CA VAL A 489 19.00 2.84 8.67
C VAL A 489 19.95 2.89 9.88
N ALA A 490 21.15 3.44 9.74
CA ALA A 490 22.07 3.61 10.86
C ALA A 490 21.50 4.50 11.99
N HIS A 491 20.55 5.40 11.71
CA HIS A 491 19.88 6.19 12.74
C HIS A 491 18.91 5.37 13.62
N LEU A 492 18.40 4.24 13.10
CA LEU A 492 17.34 3.44 13.73
C LEU A 492 17.80 2.03 14.16
N PHE A 493 18.74 1.42 13.43
CA PHE A 493 19.14 0.02 13.55
C PHE A 493 20.65 -0.18 13.32
N ASN A 494 21.29 -1.05 14.12
CA ASN A 494 22.71 -1.37 13.97
C ASN A 494 22.94 -2.82 13.51
N TYR A 495 23.32 -2.98 12.24
CA TYR A 495 23.63 -4.28 11.64
C TYR A 495 24.86 -4.99 12.21
N SER A 496 25.68 -4.34 13.03
CA SER A 496 26.92 -4.96 13.53
C SER A 496 26.72 -5.78 14.81
N VAL A 497 25.58 -5.65 15.48
CA VAL A 497 25.30 -6.35 16.73
C VAL A 497 25.22 -7.87 16.50
N THR A 498 25.87 -8.63 17.37
CA THR A 498 25.92 -10.09 17.37
C THR A 498 25.21 -10.67 18.59
N PRO A 499 24.82 -11.98 18.57
CA PRO A 499 24.18 -12.61 19.72
C PRO A 499 25.01 -12.55 21.02
N SER A 500 26.33 -12.54 20.90
CA SER A 500 27.24 -12.42 22.05
C SER A 500 27.23 -11.03 22.67
N ASP A 501 27.04 -9.98 21.87
CA ASP A 501 26.94 -8.60 22.37
C ASP A 501 25.67 -8.40 23.20
N THR A 502 24.62 -9.18 22.90
CA THR A 502 23.29 -9.07 23.51
C THR A 502 23.08 -9.95 24.75
N GLU A 503 24.10 -10.67 25.24
CA GLU A 503 23.95 -11.64 26.33
C GLU A 503 23.37 -11.01 27.62
N HIS A 504 23.63 -9.72 27.85
CA HIS A 504 23.18 -8.97 29.02
C HIS A 504 22.01 -8.03 28.73
N ASP A 505 21.55 -7.98 27.48
CA ASP A 505 20.43 -7.14 27.08
C ASP A 505 19.11 -7.75 27.57
N LYS A 506 18.10 -6.90 27.73
CA LYS A 506 16.76 -7.38 28.11
C LYS A 506 16.11 -8.09 26.94
N ASP A 507 15.33 -9.15 27.21
CA ASP A 507 14.71 -9.98 26.17
C ASP A 507 13.85 -9.17 25.17
N TYR A 508 13.07 -8.20 25.66
CA TYR A 508 12.24 -7.34 24.79
C TYR A 508 13.09 -6.51 23.82
N GLU A 509 14.31 -6.10 24.21
CA GLU A 509 15.18 -5.29 23.34
C GLU A 509 15.71 -6.14 22.18
N ILE A 510 16.25 -7.32 22.50
CA ILE A 510 16.77 -8.28 21.51
C ILE A 510 15.69 -8.61 20.50
N THR A 511 14.51 -8.95 20.99
CA THR A 511 13.41 -9.43 20.14
C THR A 511 12.76 -8.32 19.33
N THR A 512 12.68 -7.09 19.86
CA THR A 512 12.30 -5.90 19.08
C THR A 512 13.30 -5.64 17.95
N TYR A 513 14.61 -5.80 18.16
CA TYR A 513 15.60 -5.68 17.09
C TYR A 513 15.49 -6.81 16.05
N LEU A 514 15.26 -8.06 16.46
CA LEU A 514 15.02 -9.16 15.51
C LEU A 514 13.80 -8.87 14.60
N ARG A 515 12.70 -8.39 15.19
CA ARG A 515 11.50 -7.99 14.44
C ARG A 515 11.74 -6.76 13.55
N ALA A 516 12.48 -5.78 14.05
CA ALA A 516 12.87 -4.60 13.26
C ALA A 516 13.71 -5.00 12.04
N ALA A 517 14.60 -5.99 12.17
CA ALA A 517 15.33 -6.55 11.03
C ALA A 517 14.39 -7.24 10.02
N GLY A 518 13.38 -7.97 10.50
CA GLY A 518 12.31 -8.55 9.66
C GLY A 518 11.48 -7.50 8.93
N ASN A 519 11.16 -6.38 9.59
CA ASN A 519 10.49 -5.22 9.00
C ASN A 519 11.34 -4.51 7.95
N LEU A 520 12.63 -4.32 8.22
CA LEU A 520 13.58 -3.72 7.26
C LEU A 520 13.74 -4.60 6.01
N ALA A 521 13.83 -5.92 6.21
CA ALA A 521 13.94 -6.92 5.15
C ALA A 521 15.05 -6.68 4.11
N THR A 522 16.08 -5.90 4.45
CA THR A 522 17.25 -5.71 3.59
C THR A 522 18.13 -6.95 3.59
N ARG A 523 19.03 -7.04 2.61
CA ARG A 523 20.00 -8.12 2.56
C ARG A 523 20.91 -8.15 3.80
N LYS A 524 21.31 -6.97 4.30
CA LYS A 524 22.05 -6.82 5.57
C LYS A 524 21.24 -7.25 6.79
N SER A 525 19.92 -6.98 6.81
CA SER A 525 19.02 -7.50 7.86
C SER A 525 18.97 -9.02 7.86
N ILE A 526 18.95 -9.66 6.69
CA ILE A 526 18.91 -11.12 6.62
C ILE A 526 20.19 -11.75 7.15
N HIS A 527 21.36 -11.19 6.86
CA HIS A 527 22.61 -11.63 7.49
C HIS A 527 22.67 -11.33 8.99
N TYR A 528 22.03 -10.25 9.45
CA TYR A 528 21.86 -10.01 10.88
C TYR A 528 21.05 -11.15 11.52
N LEU A 529 19.91 -11.52 10.94
CA LEU A 529 19.07 -12.63 11.41
C LEU A 529 19.80 -13.99 11.35
N GLU A 530 20.55 -14.25 10.28
CA GLU A 530 21.35 -15.47 10.10
C GLU A 530 22.26 -15.76 11.30
N ARG A 531 22.90 -14.72 11.85
CA ARG A 531 23.79 -14.88 13.01
C ARG A 531 23.06 -15.36 14.26
N PHE A 532 21.82 -14.92 14.46
CA PHE A 532 20.97 -15.39 15.56
C PHE A 532 20.40 -16.78 15.30
N ILE A 533 20.18 -17.17 14.04
CA ILE A 533 19.65 -18.50 13.69
C ILE A 533 20.70 -19.60 13.85
N CYS A 534 21.96 -19.27 13.57
CA CYS A 534 23.07 -20.21 13.54
C CYS A 534 23.14 -21.08 14.81
N PRO A 535 23.17 -22.42 14.70
CA PRO A 535 23.20 -23.32 15.86
C PRO A 535 24.43 -23.17 16.74
N LYS A 536 25.51 -22.63 16.17
CA LYS A 536 26.78 -22.38 16.88
C LYS A 536 26.80 -21.02 17.58
N SER A 537 25.71 -20.24 17.48
CA SER A 537 25.58 -18.95 18.17
C SER A 537 25.27 -19.16 19.66
N HIS A 538 25.57 -18.15 20.48
CA HIS A 538 25.18 -18.11 21.90
C HIS A 538 23.70 -17.74 22.11
N ALA A 539 22.88 -17.72 21.06
CA ALA A 539 21.48 -17.33 21.15
C ALA A 539 20.62 -18.45 21.77
N SER A 540 19.66 -18.06 22.61
CA SER A 540 18.66 -18.99 23.18
C SER A 540 17.74 -19.57 22.09
N GLU A 541 17.11 -20.71 22.33
CA GLU A 541 16.13 -21.29 21.37
C GLU A 541 14.99 -20.31 21.04
N HIS A 542 14.55 -19.52 22.01
CA HIS A 542 13.55 -18.47 21.80
C HIS A 542 14.04 -17.37 20.85
N HIS A 543 15.28 -16.88 21.01
CA HIS A 543 15.83 -15.87 20.10
C HIS A 543 16.06 -16.43 18.70
N ARG A 544 16.50 -17.69 18.59
CA ARG A 544 16.63 -18.41 17.31
C ARG A 544 15.28 -18.51 16.60
N MET A 545 14.22 -18.85 17.33
CA MET A 545 12.86 -18.92 16.84
C MET A 545 12.35 -17.55 16.37
N SER A 546 12.50 -16.52 17.21
CA SER A 546 12.18 -15.13 16.85
C SER A 546 12.90 -14.67 15.57
N ALA A 547 14.17 -15.03 15.40
CA ALA A 547 14.94 -14.72 14.21
C ALA A 547 14.43 -15.46 12.95
N LEU A 548 14.01 -16.73 13.07
CA LEU A 548 13.38 -17.48 11.98
C LEU A 548 12.03 -16.88 11.57
N TRP A 549 11.21 -16.41 12.53
CA TRP A 549 9.95 -15.72 12.23
C TRP A 549 10.17 -14.38 11.52
N ALA A 550 11.14 -13.59 11.97
CA ALA A 550 11.54 -12.37 11.27
C ALA A 550 12.07 -12.68 9.85
N LEU A 551 12.82 -13.78 9.69
CA LEU A 551 13.30 -14.22 8.38
C LEU A 551 12.16 -14.72 7.48
N LYS A 552 11.14 -15.39 8.03
CA LYS A 552 9.94 -15.82 7.29
C LYS A 552 9.27 -14.60 6.64
N GLN A 553 9.13 -13.52 7.39
CA GLN A 553 8.58 -12.25 6.92
C GLN A 553 9.46 -11.60 5.83
N ALA A 554 10.78 -11.57 6.04
CA ALA A 554 11.73 -10.98 5.09
C ALA A 554 11.99 -11.83 3.82
N SER A 555 11.65 -13.12 3.86
CA SER A 555 12.01 -14.10 2.82
C SER A 555 11.50 -13.75 1.42
N LYS A 556 10.38 -13.02 1.30
CA LYS A 556 9.82 -12.60 0.01
C LYS A 556 10.69 -11.58 -0.74
N PHE A 557 11.54 -10.84 -0.04
CA PHE A 557 12.38 -9.79 -0.63
C PHE A 557 13.73 -10.33 -1.14
N HIS A 558 14.30 -11.34 -0.47
CA HIS A 558 15.53 -12.02 -0.87
C HIS A 558 15.37 -13.55 -0.77
N PRO A 559 14.56 -14.17 -1.65
CA PRO A 559 14.12 -15.56 -1.50
C PRO A 559 15.27 -16.58 -1.57
N GLU A 560 16.28 -16.35 -2.41
CA GLU A 560 17.43 -17.25 -2.52
C GLU A 560 18.29 -17.27 -1.24
N LEU A 561 18.59 -16.09 -0.69
CA LEU A 561 19.38 -15.96 0.53
C LEU A 561 18.63 -16.53 1.74
N ALA A 562 17.33 -16.26 1.85
CA ALA A 562 16.50 -16.82 2.92
C ALA A 562 16.49 -18.37 2.86
N ARG A 563 16.38 -18.96 1.66
CA ARG A 563 16.46 -20.42 1.48
C ARG A 563 17.82 -21.00 1.84
N SER A 564 18.92 -20.34 1.45
CA SER A 564 20.27 -20.85 1.76
C SER A 564 20.54 -20.90 3.27
N ILE A 565 19.90 -20.02 4.04
CA ILE A 565 19.96 -20.03 5.51
C ILE A 565 19.04 -21.10 6.10
N ALA A 566 17.81 -21.20 5.61
CA ALA A 566 16.78 -22.04 6.22
C ALA A 566 16.90 -23.54 5.91
N LEU A 567 17.31 -23.92 4.68
CA LEU A 567 17.41 -25.32 4.29
C LEU A 567 18.39 -26.12 5.18
N PRO A 568 19.63 -25.66 5.45
CA PRO A 568 20.55 -26.38 6.34
C PRO A 568 19.98 -26.62 7.75
N VAL A 569 19.21 -25.66 8.28
CA VAL A 569 18.55 -25.78 9.59
C VAL A 569 17.43 -26.83 9.53
N PHE A 570 16.62 -26.81 8.47
CA PHE A 570 15.55 -27.80 8.28
C PHE A 570 16.07 -29.24 8.14
N HIS A 571 17.16 -29.46 7.40
CA HIS A 571 17.72 -30.80 7.17
C HIS A 571 18.52 -31.34 8.36
N ASN A 572 18.91 -30.50 9.32
CA ASN A 572 19.66 -30.95 10.49
C ASN A 572 18.75 -31.64 11.51
N GLU A 573 18.70 -32.98 11.49
CA GLU A 573 17.92 -33.79 12.43
C GLU A 573 18.32 -33.63 13.91
N SER A 574 19.49 -33.05 14.19
CA SER A 574 19.92 -32.73 15.56
C SER A 574 19.21 -31.50 16.14
N GLU A 575 18.57 -30.68 15.29
CA GLU A 575 17.82 -29.51 15.73
C GLU A 575 16.45 -29.88 16.33
N PRO A 576 15.94 -29.07 17.27
CA PRO A 576 14.54 -29.11 17.70
C PRO A 576 13.55 -29.15 16.54
N SER A 577 12.51 -29.98 16.66
CA SER A 577 11.45 -30.05 15.65
C SER A 577 10.78 -28.69 15.40
N GLU A 578 10.65 -27.89 16.43
CA GLU A 578 10.04 -26.56 16.41
C GLU A 578 10.87 -25.60 15.53
N ILE A 579 12.20 -25.59 15.72
CA ILE A 579 13.15 -24.80 14.94
C ILE A 579 13.19 -25.27 13.48
N ARG A 580 13.17 -26.58 13.25
CA ARG A 580 13.12 -27.16 11.89
C ARG A 580 11.83 -26.79 11.16
N ILE A 581 10.68 -26.82 11.85
CA ILE A 581 9.38 -26.41 11.30
C ILE A 581 9.38 -24.92 10.96
N ALA A 582 9.92 -24.07 11.85
CA ALA A 582 10.04 -22.64 11.57
C ALA A 582 10.96 -22.36 10.36
N ALA A 583 12.06 -23.11 10.21
CA ALA A 583 12.91 -23.02 9.03
C ALA A 583 12.18 -23.47 7.74
N LEU A 584 11.37 -24.53 7.79
CA LEU A 584 10.53 -24.93 6.65
C LEU A 584 9.55 -23.83 6.25
N LEU A 585 8.96 -23.11 7.21
CA LEU A 585 8.06 -21.99 6.92
C LEU A 585 8.77 -20.87 6.14
N VAL A 586 10.03 -20.56 6.48
CA VAL A 586 10.86 -19.62 5.70
C VAL A 586 11.00 -20.11 4.25
N VAL A 587 11.30 -21.40 4.06
CA VAL A 587 11.43 -21.99 2.71
C VAL A 587 10.12 -21.87 1.93
N LEU A 588 8.97 -22.18 2.54
CA LEU A 588 7.67 -22.09 1.88
C LEU A 588 7.29 -20.64 1.52
N PHE A 589 7.58 -19.67 2.39
CA PHE A 589 7.27 -18.25 2.14
C PHE A 589 8.19 -17.61 1.09
N SER A 590 9.36 -18.20 0.82
CA SER A 590 10.27 -17.78 -0.25
C SER A 590 9.80 -18.15 -1.68
N ASN A 591 8.63 -18.79 -1.82
CA ASN A 591 8.08 -19.35 -3.07
C ASN A 591 9.07 -20.30 -3.80
N PRO A 592 9.32 -21.50 -3.27
CA PRO A 592 10.35 -22.40 -3.78
C PRO A 592 9.91 -23.12 -5.08
N ASP A 593 10.88 -23.43 -5.94
CA ASP A 593 10.66 -24.18 -7.17
C ASP A 593 10.24 -25.64 -6.93
N LEU A 594 9.64 -26.25 -7.95
CA LEU A 594 9.19 -27.64 -7.93
C LEU A 594 10.27 -28.65 -7.46
N TYR A 595 11.53 -28.48 -7.88
CA TYR A 595 12.58 -29.44 -7.55
C TYR A 595 12.93 -29.41 -6.04
N VAL A 596 12.88 -28.23 -5.41
CA VAL A 596 13.09 -28.07 -3.96
C VAL A 596 11.95 -28.72 -3.20
N LEU A 597 10.70 -28.46 -3.61
CA LEU A 597 9.52 -29.06 -2.99
C LEU A 597 9.52 -30.59 -3.11
N ARG A 598 9.92 -31.12 -4.27
CA ARG A 598 10.06 -32.55 -4.49
C ARG A 598 11.17 -33.15 -3.61
N HIS A 599 12.30 -32.46 -3.47
CA HIS A 599 13.39 -32.90 -2.61
C HIS A 599 12.92 -33.02 -1.15
N ILE A 600 12.28 -31.98 -0.61
CA ILE A 600 11.69 -32.00 0.73
C ILE A 600 10.72 -33.19 0.87
N ALA A 601 9.83 -33.38 -0.10
CA ALA A 601 8.86 -34.49 -0.04
C ALA A 601 9.51 -35.88 0.01
N LEU A 602 10.67 -36.06 -0.63
CA LEU A 602 11.41 -37.32 -0.58
C LEU A 602 12.04 -37.55 0.80
N GLU A 603 12.58 -36.51 1.42
CA GLU A 603 13.19 -36.62 2.75
C GLU A 603 12.18 -36.91 3.86
N ILE A 604 10.96 -36.40 3.74
CA ILE A 604 9.86 -36.68 4.68
C ILE A 604 9.53 -38.17 4.78
N ILE A 605 9.91 -38.98 3.79
CA ILE A 605 9.74 -40.43 3.85
C ILE A 605 10.58 -41.04 4.99
N THR A 606 11.80 -40.55 5.18
CA THR A 606 12.77 -41.04 6.18
C THR A 606 12.84 -40.18 7.44
N GLU A 607 12.12 -39.06 7.50
CA GLU A 607 12.12 -38.13 8.62
C GLU A 607 11.79 -38.81 9.97
N PRO A 608 12.68 -38.71 10.98
CA PRO A 608 12.46 -39.32 12.28
C PRO A 608 11.34 -38.62 13.09
N SER A 609 11.19 -37.30 13.01
CA SER A 609 10.24 -36.55 13.82
C SER A 609 8.82 -36.60 13.27
N ASP A 610 7.90 -37.21 14.01
CA ASP A 610 6.47 -37.21 13.66
C ASP A 610 5.87 -35.79 13.61
N GLN A 611 6.39 -34.85 14.41
CA GLN A 611 5.95 -33.44 14.37
C GLN A 611 6.30 -32.79 13.04
N VAL A 612 7.52 -33.02 12.53
CA VAL A 612 7.96 -32.49 11.23
C VAL A 612 7.15 -33.14 10.11
N VAL A 613 6.98 -34.47 10.13
CA VAL A 613 6.16 -35.19 9.15
C VAL A 613 4.72 -34.67 9.11
N ALA A 614 4.09 -34.51 10.27
CA ALA A 614 2.72 -34.01 10.38
C ALA A 614 2.60 -32.59 9.79
N PHE A 615 3.55 -31.72 10.10
CA PHE A 615 3.54 -30.34 9.62
C PHE A 615 3.74 -30.27 8.10
N VAL A 616 4.75 -30.94 7.55
CA VAL A 616 5.05 -30.87 6.11
C VAL A 616 3.92 -31.47 5.28
N THR A 617 3.40 -32.63 5.70
CA THR A 617 2.32 -33.29 4.96
C THR A 617 1.01 -32.50 5.01
N SER A 618 0.67 -31.88 6.15
CA SER A 618 -0.50 -30.99 6.22
C SER A 618 -0.29 -29.73 5.38
N ALA A 619 0.87 -29.08 5.46
CA ALA A 619 1.19 -27.89 4.69
C ALA A 619 1.06 -28.12 3.18
N PHE A 620 1.72 -29.16 2.65
CA PHE A 620 1.72 -29.44 1.21
C PHE A 620 0.32 -29.78 0.70
N ARG A 621 -0.48 -30.52 1.48
CA ARG A 621 -1.87 -30.84 1.15
C ARG A 621 -2.77 -29.60 1.19
N SER A 622 -2.58 -28.73 2.17
CA SER A 622 -3.33 -27.48 2.31
C SER A 622 -3.04 -26.53 1.15
N VAL A 623 -1.76 -26.37 0.79
CA VAL A 623 -1.34 -25.57 -0.37
C VAL A 623 -1.92 -26.13 -1.68
N ALA A 624 -1.86 -27.45 -1.89
CA ALA A 624 -2.43 -28.09 -3.09
C ALA A 624 -3.93 -27.85 -3.29
N LYS A 625 -4.66 -27.65 -2.18
CA LYS A 625 -6.11 -27.41 -2.17
C LYS A 625 -6.47 -25.92 -2.19
N SER A 626 -5.49 -25.03 -2.06
CA SER A 626 -5.72 -23.60 -1.99
C SER A 626 -6.33 -23.09 -3.29
N LYS A 627 -7.37 -22.25 -3.15
CA LYS A 627 -8.03 -21.51 -4.23
C LYS A 627 -7.62 -20.04 -4.24
N TYR A 628 -6.67 -19.66 -3.39
CA TYR A 628 -6.14 -18.30 -3.34
C TYR A 628 -5.36 -18.02 -4.64
N PRO A 629 -5.64 -16.92 -5.37
CA PRO A 629 -5.06 -16.70 -6.70
C PRO A 629 -3.53 -16.79 -6.74
N CYS A 630 -2.86 -16.22 -5.74
CA CYS A 630 -1.39 -16.14 -5.67
C CYS A 630 -0.73 -17.49 -5.30
N HIS A 631 -1.53 -18.51 -4.96
CA HIS A 631 -1.04 -19.87 -4.71
C HIS A 631 -1.15 -20.76 -5.95
N ARG A 632 -1.60 -20.24 -7.10
CA ARG A 632 -1.85 -21.04 -8.31
C ARG A 632 -0.61 -21.84 -8.77
N GLU A 633 0.55 -21.19 -8.86
CA GLU A 633 1.81 -21.84 -9.24
C GLU A 633 2.21 -22.91 -8.23
N LEU A 634 2.21 -22.56 -6.93
CA LEU A 634 2.61 -23.46 -5.86
C LEU A 634 1.66 -24.67 -5.74
N ALA A 635 0.35 -24.47 -5.88
CA ALA A 635 -0.65 -25.52 -5.93
C ALA A 635 -0.45 -26.43 -7.16
N HIS A 636 -0.05 -25.87 -8.30
CA HIS A 636 0.32 -26.65 -9.49
C HIS A 636 1.56 -27.52 -9.23
N HIS A 637 2.62 -26.96 -8.61
CA HIS A 637 3.79 -27.76 -8.20
C HIS A 637 3.40 -28.92 -7.29
N MET A 638 2.51 -28.69 -6.32
CA MET A 638 2.07 -29.73 -5.38
C MET A 638 1.40 -30.94 -6.06
N ARG A 639 0.77 -30.77 -7.24
CA ARG A 639 0.18 -31.88 -8.00
C ARG A 639 1.23 -32.91 -8.45
N TYR A 640 2.47 -32.49 -8.67
CA TYR A 640 3.59 -33.37 -9.05
C TYR A 640 4.37 -33.89 -7.84
N VAL A 641 4.28 -33.21 -6.71
CA VAL A 641 5.00 -33.54 -5.48
C VAL A 641 4.24 -34.56 -4.64
N LEU A 642 2.94 -34.34 -4.39
CA LEU A 642 2.13 -35.19 -3.50
C LEU A 642 2.09 -36.69 -3.87
N PRO A 643 2.08 -37.10 -5.16
CA PRO A 643 2.06 -38.53 -5.52
C PRO A 643 3.26 -39.33 -5.00
N VAL A 644 4.36 -38.68 -4.63
CA VAL A 644 5.53 -39.32 -3.97
C VAL A 644 5.11 -40.06 -2.69
N TRP A 645 4.03 -39.63 -2.02
CA TRP A 645 3.57 -40.18 -0.75
C TRP A 645 2.49 -41.27 -0.87
N ASP A 646 1.93 -41.52 -2.06
CA ASP A 646 0.76 -42.39 -2.24
C ASP A 646 1.01 -43.84 -1.82
N HIS A 647 2.26 -44.29 -1.93
CA HIS A 647 2.70 -45.65 -1.59
C HIS A 647 3.36 -45.74 -0.20
N VAL A 648 3.38 -44.66 0.58
CA VAL A 648 4.00 -44.63 1.92
C VAL A 648 2.91 -44.66 3.00
N PRO A 649 2.69 -45.78 3.71
CA PRO A 649 1.57 -45.92 4.64
C PRO A 649 1.54 -44.89 5.77
N ARG A 650 2.72 -44.47 6.28
CA ARG A 650 2.87 -43.44 7.32
C ARG A 650 2.31 -42.09 6.84
N LEU A 651 2.59 -41.73 5.60
CA LEU A 651 2.21 -40.44 5.03
C LEU A 651 0.77 -40.45 4.50
N LYS A 652 0.22 -41.62 4.13
CA LYS A 652 -1.15 -41.74 3.61
C LYS A 652 -2.25 -41.36 4.62
N LYS A 653 -1.97 -41.45 5.92
CA LYS A 653 -2.95 -41.12 6.96
C LYS A 653 -3.27 -39.61 6.98
N PRO A 654 -4.51 -39.22 7.32
CA PRO A 654 -4.82 -37.82 7.63
C PRO A 654 -4.00 -37.38 8.84
N VAL A 655 -3.55 -36.12 8.84
CA VAL A 655 -2.77 -35.55 9.93
C VAL A 655 -3.65 -35.41 11.17
N ASP A 656 -3.14 -35.85 12.32
CA ASP A 656 -3.79 -35.65 13.60
C ASP A 656 -3.71 -34.17 13.98
N LYS A 657 -4.87 -33.55 14.25
CA LYS A 657 -4.95 -32.14 14.66
C LYS A 657 -4.29 -31.88 16.02
N SER A 658 -3.97 -32.92 16.80
CA SER A 658 -3.19 -32.80 18.03
C SER A 658 -1.67 -32.63 17.79
N SER A 659 -1.19 -32.93 16.58
CA SER A 659 0.20 -32.78 16.15
C SER A 659 0.43 -31.40 15.50
N SER A 660 1.69 -31.06 15.24
CA SER A 660 2.04 -29.85 14.49
C SER A 660 1.43 -29.90 13.09
N HIS A 661 0.74 -28.83 12.67
CA HIS A 661 0.05 -28.81 11.39
C HIS A 661 -0.14 -27.41 10.83
N LEU A 662 -0.37 -27.35 9.52
CA LEU A 662 -0.75 -26.14 8.79
C LEU A 662 -2.02 -26.39 7.98
N GLU A 663 -3.05 -25.57 8.21
CA GLU A 663 -4.33 -25.61 7.52
C GLU A 663 -4.57 -24.29 6.79
N ILE A 664 -4.88 -24.36 5.50
CA ILE A 664 -5.25 -23.20 4.67
C ILE A 664 -6.72 -23.30 4.30
N SER A 665 -7.49 -22.30 4.70
CA SER A 665 -8.83 -22.03 4.17
C SER A 665 -8.71 -20.89 3.16
N SER A 666 -9.31 -21.03 1.98
CA SER A 666 -9.23 -19.98 0.96
C SER A 666 -10.45 -19.96 0.05
N SER A 667 -10.81 -18.76 -0.39
CA SER A 667 -11.86 -18.49 -1.36
C SER A 667 -11.41 -17.46 -2.39
N TYR A 668 -12.01 -17.49 -3.57
CA TYR A 668 -11.84 -16.49 -4.61
C TYR A 668 -13.17 -16.27 -5.32
N TYR A 669 -13.51 -15.00 -5.54
CA TYR A 669 -14.74 -14.52 -6.14
C TYR A 669 -14.39 -13.75 -7.41
N PRO A 670 -14.42 -14.40 -8.60
CA PRO A 670 -13.98 -13.80 -9.85
C PRO A 670 -14.71 -12.49 -10.19
N LYS A 671 -16.03 -12.40 -9.94
CA LYS A 671 -16.83 -11.19 -10.20
C LYS A 671 -16.27 -9.94 -9.51
N TYR A 672 -15.79 -10.09 -8.27
CA TYR A 672 -15.26 -8.99 -7.47
C TYR A 672 -13.75 -8.83 -7.59
N ASP A 673 -13.11 -9.73 -8.35
CA ASP A 673 -11.68 -9.99 -8.32
C ASP A 673 -11.09 -9.97 -6.89
N PHE A 674 -11.82 -10.62 -5.98
CA PHE A 674 -11.55 -10.63 -4.55
C PHE A 674 -11.33 -12.06 -4.08
N GLY A 675 -10.25 -12.29 -3.33
CA GLY A 675 -9.99 -13.56 -2.67
C GLY A 675 -9.60 -13.33 -1.23
N SER A 676 -9.78 -14.35 -0.40
CA SER A 676 -9.29 -14.32 0.98
C SER A 676 -8.74 -15.68 1.35
N MET A 677 -7.72 -15.68 2.18
CA MET A 677 -7.05 -16.87 2.67
C MET A 677 -6.74 -16.71 4.14
N THR A 678 -7.08 -17.72 4.92
CA THR A 678 -6.64 -17.86 6.30
C THR A 678 -5.69 -19.06 6.39
N SER A 679 -4.45 -18.81 6.81
CA SER A 679 -3.48 -19.84 7.19
C SER A 679 -3.46 -19.96 8.70
N SER A 680 -3.70 -21.16 9.21
CA SER A 680 -3.56 -21.50 10.63
C SER A 680 -2.43 -22.49 10.79
N GLU A 681 -1.38 -22.08 11.51
CA GLU A 681 -0.16 -22.85 11.72
C GLU A 681 -0.02 -23.13 13.22
N LEU A 682 0.11 -24.39 13.60
CA LEU A 682 0.30 -24.82 14.98
C LEU A 682 1.59 -25.62 15.08
N ILE A 683 2.53 -25.14 15.88
CA ILE A 683 3.77 -25.86 16.23
C ILE A 683 3.61 -26.36 17.66
N ARG A 684 3.54 -27.68 17.84
CA ARG A 684 3.44 -28.30 19.17
C ARG A 684 4.80 -28.32 19.84
N SER A 685 4.79 -28.22 21.16
CA SER A 685 6.01 -28.45 21.93
C SER A 685 6.32 -29.95 22.04
N ARG A 686 7.60 -30.31 22.08
CA ARG A 686 8.06 -31.66 22.44
C ARG A 686 7.88 -31.99 23.92
N ASP A 687 7.93 -30.99 24.78
CA ASP A 687 7.92 -31.14 26.23
C ASP A 687 6.60 -30.70 26.87
N SER A 688 5.81 -29.83 26.24
CA SER A 688 4.64 -29.19 26.85
C SER A 688 3.34 -29.59 26.15
N TYR A 689 2.24 -29.63 26.91
CA TYR A 689 0.91 -29.75 26.31
C TYR A 689 0.45 -28.44 25.68
N MET A 690 1.05 -27.30 26.03
CA MET A 690 0.82 -26.03 25.34
C MET A 690 1.59 -26.00 24.01
N PRO A 691 1.01 -25.42 22.94
CA PRO A 691 1.74 -25.26 21.70
C PRO A 691 2.91 -24.30 21.90
N ARG A 692 4.02 -24.57 21.20
CA ARG A 692 5.18 -23.67 21.19
C ARG A 692 4.85 -22.39 20.43
N ASN A 693 4.19 -22.53 19.28
CA ASN A 693 3.74 -21.42 18.46
C ASN A 693 2.33 -21.69 17.90
N MET A 694 1.53 -20.64 17.83
CA MET A 694 0.30 -20.57 17.06
C MET A 694 0.37 -19.33 16.17
N TYR A 695 0.12 -19.49 14.89
CA TYR A 695 0.20 -18.42 13.91
C TYR A 695 -1.05 -18.43 13.04
N ILE A 696 -1.78 -17.33 13.03
CA ILE A 696 -2.97 -17.13 12.20
C ILE A 696 -2.69 -15.95 11.28
N MET A 697 -2.73 -16.19 9.97
CA MET A 697 -2.52 -15.16 8.96
C MET A 697 -3.71 -15.08 8.02
N LEU A 698 -4.26 -13.88 7.90
CA LEU A 698 -5.24 -13.49 6.90
C LEU A 698 -4.52 -12.79 5.74
N ARG A 699 -4.66 -13.35 4.54
CA ARG A 699 -4.30 -12.68 3.29
C ARG A 699 -5.55 -12.37 2.49
N ASP A 700 -5.62 -11.16 1.96
CA ASP A 700 -6.66 -10.76 1.03
C ASP A 700 -6.06 -10.54 -0.35
N TYR A 701 -6.78 -10.94 -1.37
CA TYR A 701 -6.44 -10.68 -2.77
C TYR A 701 -7.46 -9.69 -3.31
N ARG A 702 -6.98 -8.60 -3.92
CA ARG A 702 -7.81 -7.58 -4.57
C ARG A 702 -7.10 -7.08 -5.81
N ALA A 703 -7.79 -7.07 -6.95
CA ALA A 703 -7.33 -6.35 -8.15
C ALA A 703 -5.90 -6.72 -8.57
N GLY A 704 -5.57 -8.02 -8.61
CA GLY A 704 -4.23 -8.51 -9.00
C GLY A 704 -3.19 -8.57 -7.87
N ARG A 705 -3.51 -8.10 -6.66
CA ARG A 705 -2.56 -7.96 -5.54
C ARG A 705 -2.95 -8.75 -4.30
N SER A 706 -1.94 -9.30 -3.62
CA SER A 706 -2.05 -9.95 -2.31
C SER A 706 -1.64 -9.00 -1.20
N TYR A 707 -2.46 -8.92 -0.17
CA TYR A 707 -2.23 -8.13 1.04
C TYR A 707 -2.09 -9.09 2.21
N ASP A 708 -0.96 -9.03 2.91
CA ASP A 708 -0.75 -9.72 4.19
C ASP A 708 -1.53 -8.98 5.31
N THR A 709 -2.86 -8.92 5.19
CA THR A 709 -3.76 -8.01 5.94
C THR A 709 -3.53 -8.04 7.45
N LEU A 710 -3.61 -9.22 8.05
CA LEU A 710 -3.52 -9.40 9.50
C LEU A 710 -2.79 -10.70 9.81
N THR A 711 -1.88 -10.64 10.77
CA THR A 711 -1.24 -11.81 11.34
C THR A 711 -1.23 -11.69 12.86
N LEU A 712 -1.69 -12.73 13.52
CA LEU A 712 -1.61 -12.90 14.96
C LEU A 712 -0.70 -14.09 15.24
N SER A 713 0.36 -13.88 16.00
CA SER A 713 1.23 -14.97 16.45
C SER A 713 1.31 -15.00 17.95
N PHE A 714 1.13 -16.19 18.51
CA PHE A 714 1.29 -16.51 19.91
C PHE A 714 2.44 -17.48 20.07
N GLU A 715 3.32 -17.18 21.01
CA GLU A 715 4.54 -17.93 21.28
C GLU A 715 4.65 -18.19 22.79
N SER A 716 5.09 -19.38 23.22
CA SER A 716 5.18 -19.68 24.66
C SER A 716 6.28 -20.67 25.07
N TRP A 717 6.91 -20.42 26.22
CA TRP A 717 7.78 -21.33 26.97
C TRP A 717 7.38 -21.37 28.44
N GLY A 718 7.51 -22.54 29.08
CA GLY A 718 7.20 -22.73 30.50
C GLY A 718 5.76 -22.46 30.94
N LEU A 719 4.83 -22.16 30.00
CA LEU A 719 3.44 -21.80 30.32
C LEU A 719 2.64 -22.96 30.93
N ASP A 720 3.10 -24.20 30.75
CA ASP A 720 2.58 -25.38 31.43
C ASP A 720 2.76 -25.32 32.95
N ARG A 721 3.73 -24.58 33.47
CA ARG A 721 3.86 -24.31 34.92
C ARG A 721 2.63 -23.61 35.46
N LEU A 722 2.23 -22.52 34.81
CA LEU A 722 1.06 -21.72 35.20
C LEU A 722 -0.21 -22.57 35.20
N PHE A 723 -0.44 -23.27 34.10
CA PHE A 723 -1.61 -24.10 33.97
C PHE A 723 -1.58 -25.27 34.97
N ASN A 724 -0.43 -25.86 35.28
CA ASN A 724 -0.31 -26.86 36.33
C ASN A 724 -0.64 -26.27 37.71
N GLU A 725 -0.20 -25.05 38.02
CA GLU A 725 -0.56 -24.35 39.26
C GLU A 725 -2.06 -24.00 39.33
N LEU A 726 -2.71 -23.65 38.21
CA LEU A 726 -4.13 -23.26 38.17
C LEU A 726 -5.10 -24.46 38.16
N VAL A 727 -4.81 -25.46 37.32
CA VAL A 727 -5.72 -26.57 36.99
C VAL A 727 -5.05 -27.94 37.01
N GLY A 728 -3.78 -28.02 37.41
CA GLY A 728 -3.07 -29.27 37.57
C GLY A 728 -3.63 -30.14 38.70
N PRO A 729 -3.43 -31.46 38.61
CA PRO A 729 -3.84 -32.37 39.67
C PRO A 729 -2.98 -32.13 40.92
N GLU A 730 -3.62 -31.77 42.03
CA GLU A 730 -2.99 -31.68 43.36
C GLU A 730 -3.36 -32.91 44.20
N PRO A 731 -2.48 -33.43 45.08
CA PRO A 731 -2.77 -34.59 45.91
C PRO A 731 -4.02 -34.40 46.78
N GLY A 732 -5.07 -35.21 46.52
CA GLY A 732 -6.36 -35.13 47.21
C GLY A 732 -7.35 -34.09 46.66
N SER A 733 -7.01 -33.41 45.56
CA SER A 733 -7.87 -32.46 44.85
C SER A 733 -8.69 -33.14 43.75
N SER A 734 -9.81 -32.53 43.38
CA SER A 734 -10.64 -32.93 42.23
C SER A 734 -10.50 -31.97 41.04
N LYS A 735 -9.51 -31.07 41.09
CA LYS A 735 -9.13 -30.19 39.97
C LYS A 735 -8.66 -31.06 38.81
N ASP A 736 -9.23 -30.81 37.63
CA ASP A 736 -8.92 -31.53 36.39
C ASP A 736 -9.00 -30.50 35.25
N ILE A 737 -8.04 -30.58 34.32
CA ILE A 737 -7.97 -29.81 33.08
C ILE A 737 -9.26 -29.91 32.24
N TRP A 738 -10.01 -31.01 32.36
CA TRP A 738 -11.26 -31.22 31.60
C TRP A 738 -12.51 -30.61 32.28
N ASN A 739 -12.40 -30.14 33.54
CA ASN A 739 -13.53 -29.50 34.22
C ASN A 739 -13.83 -28.09 33.69
N PHE A 740 -12.90 -27.46 32.96
CA PHE A 740 -13.05 -26.12 32.37
C PHE A 740 -13.92 -26.11 31.09
N PHE A 741 -13.90 -27.18 30.28
CA PHE A 741 -14.64 -27.27 29.01
C PHE A 741 -15.88 -28.20 29.03
N GLY A 742 -16.26 -28.71 30.20
CA GLY A 742 -17.47 -29.50 30.39
C GLY A 742 -17.23 -30.82 31.12
N ARG A 743 -18.05 -31.08 32.16
CA ARG A 743 -17.93 -32.23 33.07
C ARG A 743 -17.97 -33.58 32.33
N ARG A 744 -16.83 -34.28 32.25
CA ARG A 744 -16.83 -35.74 32.12
C ARG A 744 -16.88 -36.36 33.52
N ARG A 745 -17.95 -37.12 33.82
CA ARG A 745 -18.03 -37.92 35.05
C ARG A 745 -17.19 -39.19 34.88
N PHE A 746 -16.13 -39.35 35.66
CA PHE A 746 -15.58 -40.68 35.93
C PHE A 746 -16.44 -41.42 36.97
N PRO A 747 -16.47 -42.77 36.97
CA PRO A 747 -17.12 -43.54 38.00
C PRO A 747 -16.40 -43.32 39.33
N ARG A 748 -17.12 -42.83 40.34
CA ARG A 748 -16.60 -42.64 41.70
C ARG A 748 -16.40 -43.99 42.38
N GLU A 749 -15.16 -44.48 42.48
CA GLU A 749 -14.82 -45.51 43.47
C GLU A 749 -13.45 -45.33 44.16
N ALA A 750 -12.56 -44.43 43.73
CA ALA A 750 -11.34 -44.17 44.49
C ALA A 750 -11.59 -43.08 45.54
N SER A 751 -11.44 -43.42 46.83
CA SER A 751 -11.45 -42.44 47.91
C SER A 751 -10.22 -41.51 47.77
N ALA A 752 -10.32 -40.23 48.15
CA ALA A 752 -9.20 -39.29 48.12
C ALA A 752 -7.97 -39.79 48.91
N LYS A 753 -8.20 -40.73 49.84
CA LYS A 753 -7.16 -41.42 50.60
C LYS A 753 -6.40 -42.47 49.78
N GLU A 754 -7.09 -43.28 48.98
CA GLU A 754 -6.47 -44.28 48.09
C GLU A 754 -5.66 -43.62 46.97
N LEU A 755 -6.14 -42.50 46.41
CA LEU A 755 -5.37 -41.72 45.43
C LEU A 755 -4.06 -41.20 46.03
N LYS A 756 -4.12 -40.68 47.26
CA LYS A 756 -2.94 -40.19 47.99
C LYS A 756 -1.96 -41.33 48.32
N GLU A 757 -2.45 -42.52 48.67
CA GLU A 757 -1.61 -43.70 48.93
C GLU A 757 -0.93 -44.22 47.64
N ILE A 758 -1.64 -44.23 46.51
CA ILE A 758 -1.08 -44.60 45.19
C ILE A 758 -0.02 -43.60 44.73
N GLU A 759 -0.30 -42.31 44.87
CA GLU A 759 0.59 -41.22 44.45
C GLU A 759 1.85 -41.13 45.30
N THR A 760 1.75 -41.38 46.61
CA THR A 760 2.93 -41.47 47.52
C THR A 760 3.75 -42.74 47.27
N ALA A 761 3.13 -43.81 46.74
CA ALA A 761 3.80 -45.06 46.39
C ALA A 761 4.49 -45.01 45.01
N LEU A 762 4.08 -44.08 44.14
CA LEU A 762 4.72 -43.85 42.85
C LEU A 762 5.85 -42.82 43.02
N PRO A 763 7.09 -43.11 42.60
CA PRO A 763 8.17 -42.14 42.62
C PRO A 763 8.01 -41.15 41.45
N ILE A 764 6.99 -40.30 41.52
CA ILE A 764 6.77 -39.23 40.54
C ILE A 764 7.61 -38.04 41.01
N ALA A 765 8.69 -37.75 40.28
CA ALA A 765 9.46 -36.53 40.51
C ALA A 765 8.66 -35.32 40.02
N ASP A 766 8.72 -34.21 40.75
CA ASP A 766 8.18 -32.94 40.29
C ASP A 766 8.92 -32.53 39.00
N ARG A 767 8.14 -32.16 37.99
CA ARG A 767 8.68 -31.66 36.73
C ARG A 767 9.36 -30.32 36.98
N GLU A 768 10.61 -30.19 36.58
CA GLU A 768 11.27 -28.89 36.46
C GLU A 768 10.69 -28.17 35.23
N TYR A 769 10.19 -26.94 35.44
CA TYR A 769 9.61 -26.11 34.40
C TYR A 769 10.61 -25.04 33.97
N ASP A 770 10.65 -24.76 32.67
CA ASP A 770 11.36 -23.60 32.15
C ASP A 770 10.78 -22.30 32.72
N PRO A 771 11.57 -21.20 32.75
CA PRO A 771 11.04 -19.87 33.02
C PRO A 771 9.84 -19.57 32.12
N MET A 772 8.78 -19.03 32.71
CA MET A 772 7.59 -18.70 31.94
C MET A 772 7.86 -17.53 31.01
N TYR A 773 7.45 -17.72 29.77
CA TYR A 773 7.48 -16.72 28.73
C TYR A 773 6.26 -16.95 27.84
N ALA A 774 5.49 -15.91 27.57
CA ALA A 774 4.49 -15.96 26.52
C ALA A 774 4.43 -14.60 25.83
N ARG A 775 4.18 -14.60 24.52
CA ARG A 775 4.14 -13.37 23.73
C ARG A 775 3.06 -13.44 22.69
N LEU A 776 2.34 -12.34 22.53
CA LEU A 776 1.40 -12.11 21.44
C LEU A 776 1.99 -11.02 20.54
N THR A 777 2.08 -11.28 19.24
CA THR A 777 2.57 -10.31 18.26
C THR A 777 1.50 -10.07 17.21
N LEU A 778 1.29 -8.79 16.90
CA LEU A 778 0.40 -8.31 15.85
C LEU A 778 1.26 -7.86 14.66
N SER A 779 0.96 -8.37 13.48
CA SER A 779 1.50 -7.85 12.22
C SER A 779 0.36 -7.46 11.29
N MET A 780 0.51 -6.34 10.60
CA MET A 780 -0.46 -5.80 9.67
C MET A 780 0.24 -5.47 8.35
N PHE A 781 -0.39 -5.79 7.23
CA PHE A 781 0.18 -5.63 5.88
C PHE A 781 1.61 -6.21 5.73
N GLY A 782 1.88 -7.32 6.41
CA GLY A 782 3.17 -8.01 6.38
C GLY A 782 4.30 -7.30 7.13
N LYS A 783 3.98 -6.34 8.01
CA LYS A 783 4.91 -5.67 8.93
C LYS A 783 4.48 -5.91 10.38
N THR A 784 5.42 -6.21 11.25
CA THR A 784 5.16 -6.33 12.69
C THR A 784 4.95 -4.94 13.26
N VAL A 785 3.81 -4.74 13.90
CA VAL A 785 3.36 -3.43 14.38
C VAL A 785 3.43 -3.30 15.88
N ASP A 786 3.12 -4.39 16.60
CA ASP A 786 3.03 -4.40 18.05
C ASP A 786 3.31 -5.81 18.60
N SER A 787 3.75 -5.87 19.85
CA SER A 787 4.06 -7.11 20.55
C SER A 787 3.91 -6.94 22.07
N TRP A 788 3.12 -7.82 22.68
CA TRP A 788 2.86 -7.84 24.12
C TRP A 788 3.51 -9.04 24.79
N ASP A 789 4.29 -8.76 25.84
CA ASP A 789 4.90 -9.77 26.69
C ASP A 789 3.97 -10.15 27.84
N ILE A 790 3.61 -11.43 27.91
CA ILE A 790 2.81 -12.01 28.98
C ILE A 790 3.77 -12.57 30.03
N GLY A 791 4.15 -11.72 30.98
CA GLY A 791 5.06 -12.07 32.09
C GLY A 791 4.35 -12.53 33.38
N ASP A 792 5.15 -12.72 34.44
CA ASP A 792 4.71 -13.21 35.76
C ASP A 792 3.67 -12.30 36.46
N THR A 793 3.61 -11.02 36.14
CA THR A 793 2.62 -10.09 36.69
C THR A 793 1.20 -10.35 36.18
N ILE A 794 1.03 -10.69 34.90
CA ILE A 794 -0.28 -11.11 34.35
C ILE A 794 -0.68 -12.47 34.92
N VAL A 795 0.29 -13.30 35.29
CA VAL A 795 0.08 -14.58 35.97
C VAL A 795 -0.42 -14.40 37.39
N GLU A 796 0.21 -13.53 38.19
CA GLU A 796 -0.27 -13.18 39.53
C GLU A 796 -1.70 -12.63 39.46
N LEU A 797 -1.97 -11.79 38.45
CA LEU A 797 -3.31 -11.29 38.16
C LEU A 797 -4.30 -12.41 37.81
N LEU A 798 -3.94 -13.33 36.89
CA LEU A 798 -4.77 -14.48 36.52
C LEU A 798 -5.01 -15.43 37.71
N LYS A 799 -4.06 -15.55 38.64
CA LYS A 799 -4.23 -16.27 39.91
C LYS A 799 -5.24 -15.57 40.82
N GLU A 800 -5.17 -14.26 40.98
CA GLU A 800 -6.17 -13.48 41.73
C GLU A 800 -7.58 -13.64 41.12
N LEU A 801 -7.71 -13.59 39.79
CA LEU A 801 -8.98 -13.83 39.09
C LEU A 801 -9.50 -15.27 39.29
N ALA A 802 -8.60 -16.26 39.33
CA ALA A 802 -8.96 -17.66 39.53
C ALA A 802 -9.38 -17.98 40.98
N GLU A 803 -8.94 -17.16 41.95
CA GLU A 803 -9.38 -17.21 43.35
C GLU A 803 -10.77 -16.57 43.53
N GLU A 804 -11.14 -15.55 42.75
CA GLU A 804 -12.49 -14.95 42.69
C GLU A 804 -13.50 -15.80 41.86
N LYS A 805 -13.75 -17.04 42.31
CA LYS A 805 -14.61 -18.01 41.60
C LYS A 805 -16.07 -17.60 41.35
N ASP A 806 -16.61 -16.64 42.10
CA ASP A 806 -18.04 -16.32 42.09
C ASP A 806 -18.42 -15.14 41.18
N HIS A 807 -17.46 -14.35 40.66
CA HIS A 807 -17.75 -13.18 39.81
C HIS A 807 -16.65 -12.86 38.78
N PRO A 808 -16.47 -13.70 37.75
CA PRO A 808 -15.47 -13.46 36.70
C PRO A 808 -15.69 -12.12 35.97
N GLU A 809 -16.91 -11.60 35.92
CA GLU A 809 -17.21 -10.27 35.37
C GLU A 809 -16.67 -9.10 36.21
N LYS A 810 -16.59 -9.22 37.54
CA LYS A 810 -16.01 -8.17 38.42
C LYS A 810 -14.50 -8.15 38.30
N ALA A 811 -13.92 -9.33 38.23
CA ALA A 811 -12.51 -9.59 38.06
C ALA A 811 -12.04 -9.02 36.69
N ALA A 812 -12.79 -9.28 35.61
CA ALA A 812 -12.58 -8.68 34.28
C ALA A 812 -12.81 -7.15 34.25
N LYS A 813 -13.79 -6.62 35.00
CA LYS A 813 -14.00 -5.16 35.15
C LYS A 813 -12.86 -4.46 35.89
N LYS A 814 -12.29 -5.11 36.91
CA LYS A 814 -11.11 -4.62 37.65
C LYS A 814 -9.88 -4.61 36.75
N LEU A 815 -9.77 -5.61 35.87
CA LEU A 815 -8.69 -5.82 34.90
C LEU A 815 -8.74 -4.85 33.71
N LEU A 816 -9.95 -4.51 33.28
CA LEU A 816 -10.20 -3.43 32.31
C LEU A 816 -10.23 -2.04 32.97
N GLY A 817 -10.03 -1.95 34.29
CA GLY A 817 -10.13 -0.70 35.06
C GLY A 817 -11.57 -0.22 35.30
N GLU A 818 -11.93 -0.01 36.56
CA GLU A 818 -13.09 0.83 36.93
C GLU A 818 -12.72 2.31 36.64
N GLY A 819 -12.84 2.72 35.39
CA GLY A 819 -12.49 4.09 35.00
C GLY A 819 -12.35 4.38 33.52
N HIS A 820 -12.82 3.51 32.62
CA HIS A 820 -13.09 3.98 31.27
C HIS A 820 -14.40 4.77 31.30
N ASP A 821 -14.27 6.09 31.48
CA ASP A 821 -15.13 7.01 30.74
C ASP A 821 -15.34 6.45 29.33
N HIS A 822 -16.51 6.68 28.73
CA HIS A 822 -16.85 6.28 27.36
C HIS A 822 -15.85 6.87 26.34
N LYS A 823 -14.63 6.33 26.27
CA LYS A 823 -13.52 6.78 25.44
C LYS A 823 -13.79 6.26 24.03
N LYS A 824 -14.14 7.17 23.15
CA LYS A 824 -14.40 6.88 21.74
C LYS A 824 -13.08 6.88 20.98
N HIS A 825 -12.76 5.74 20.38
CA HIS A 825 -11.61 5.58 19.50
C HIS A 825 -12.12 5.30 18.08
N TYR A 826 -11.51 5.95 17.10
CA TYR A 826 -11.81 5.74 15.70
C TYR A 826 -10.67 4.94 15.08
N TYR A 827 -11.03 3.82 14.44
CA TYR A 827 -10.10 2.94 13.74
C TYR A 827 -10.38 3.06 12.25
N MET A 828 -9.33 3.39 11.48
CA MET A 828 -9.35 3.40 10.02
C MET A 828 -8.34 2.39 9.50
#